data_AF-A0A0Q8E2V9-F1
#
_entry.id   AF-A0A0Q8E2V9-F1
#
_cell.length_a   1.000
_cell.length_b   1.000
_cell.length_c   1.000
_cell.angle_alpha   90.00
_cell.angle_beta   90.00
_cell.angle_gamma   90.00
#
_symmetry.space_group_name_H-M   'P 1'
#
loop_
_entity.id
_entity.type
_entity.pdbx_description
1 polymer ?
#
loop_
_entity_poly.entity_id
_entity_poly.type
_entity_poly.pdbx_seq_one_letter_code
_entity_poly.pdbx_strand_id
1 'polypeptide(L)'
;MTYSRADGPSAVKFRRAREEWIDSRMQDLADVLETAGPVLYELLPADLGAPRLAAAVTVARVAADEARTLPVAETARWLERLIPGGHRHDLAGTARVLRSRLATWGEPAVLSWSAAAWEEMALWWWRRHQPRTGDAARDFAEWRSRWSAEIPWNGDIDEPEQAPRRHGRTLLTPAEFFASEPEPLRLLAHAVLRSPRTVAAVEDAVLLREEHLQSAGHLRWLTEQQACADKLEAWRRAQQETGSEATRAFLAELSEAVKRYATLVLQPVVEALSAGERALLDGSRPGAHRTAADYLDVFLDWQLQSDEDAWRGEVPSADVTRQARERRERGETTWQGMRGSVPVWYHIVTTPQEKAAALAYSGRPSASVVRVRTGDDDVTVPGLSLFEGLFDEVDESADWYPDPGIDVPYEPDSAFDLCALLALAQLGHARLEFLTVHADGSVRTLRSVRALVREDDAKAYRRWALAALAELAPDPEDLADLMAWDEEVSADESSEADGPKVTDQGVGPDGAPSPEPEASSSGRRATGGSLPPELLGKVKSLLRKAENEAATEEEARAYLAKATELMAKYGIEQAMLDDLATPTGLLDKVVEVHPPYAKEMRRLLSWIAGAMRCRSVYPGGKANRLRVHLFGFEPDIQASEVLFASLRLQMLDGADRADRRYRPAGEDSRAYKRSWMLGFIREVTDRIRAAQEAARAAAEREQEATEGTGSVGRSVALVLADRSTVVEARLSDRYPKLGKSRPTKFKGTGYWQGRTDGRHADIGRPNAVPDMSAEQLVG
;
A
#
# COMPACT_ATOMS: atom_id res chain seq x y z
N MET A 1 30.96 26.13 28.36
CA MET A 1 29.68 26.87 28.32
C MET A 1 28.57 25.89 28.04
N THR A 2 27.85 25.49 29.09
CA THR A 2 26.67 24.62 29.05
C THR A 2 25.48 25.43 28.54
N TYR A 3 25.26 25.44 27.23
CA TYR A 3 24.02 25.97 26.67
C TYR A 3 22.88 24.99 26.98
N SER A 4 21.79 25.55 27.52
CA SER A 4 20.54 24.89 27.89
C SER A 4 20.09 23.90 26.81
N ARG A 5 19.98 22.63 27.21
CA ARG A 5 19.73 21.41 26.43
C ARG A 5 18.24 21.20 26.09
N ALA A 6 17.47 22.27 25.93
CA ALA A 6 16.04 22.13 25.61
C ALA A 6 15.87 21.82 24.12
N ASP A 7 15.09 20.77 23.82
CA ASP A 7 14.70 20.46 22.44
C ASP A 7 13.90 21.63 21.83
N GLY A 8 14.25 22.00 20.60
CA GLY A 8 13.47 22.97 19.83
C GLY A 8 12.05 22.43 19.52
N PRO A 9 11.09 23.31 19.20
CA PRO A 9 9.69 22.92 18.94
C PRO A 9 9.58 21.90 17.79
N SER A 10 10.42 22.03 16.76
CA SER A 10 10.49 21.09 15.63
C SER A 10 10.93 19.68 16.07
N ALA A 11 11.92 19.56 16.97
CA ALA A 11 12.35 18.28 17.54
C ALA A 11 11.24 17.62 18.36
N VAL A 12 10.52 18.39 19.18
CA VAL A 12 9.40 17.86 20.00
C VAL A 12 8.26 17.35 19.11
N LYS A 13 7.88 18.11 18.07
CA LYS A 13 6.85 17.69 17.11
C LYS A 13 7.26 16.44 16.33
N PHE A 14 8.51 16.40 15.88
CA PHE A 14 9.06 15.23 15.18
C PHE A 14 9.01 13.98 16.05
N ARG A 15 9.51 14.06 17.29
CA ARG A 15 9.50 12.94 18.24
C ARG A 15 8.08 12.43 18.46
N ARG A 16 7.15 13.34 18.78
CA ARG A 16 5.75 12.98 19.02
C ARG A 16 5.11 12.28 17.81
N ALA A 17 5.28 12.84 16.61
CA ALA A 17 4.72 12.26 15.38
C ALA A 17 5.35 10.90 15.03
N ARG A 18 6.60 10.66 15.45
CA ARG A 18 7.27 9.36 15.33
C ARG A 18 6.70 8.36 16.33
N GLU A 19 6.59 8.73 17.61
CA GLU A 19 6.03 7.87 18.65
C GLU A 19 4.58 7.44 18.33
N GLU A 20 3.71 8.40 17.94
CA GLU A 20 2.33 8.13 17.52
C GLU A 20 2.25 7.16 16.32
N TRP A 21 3.16 7.29 15.36
CA TRP A 21 3.23 6.38 14.21
C TRP A 21 3.67 4.97 14.64
N ILE A 22 4.74 4.85 15.43
CA ILE A 22 5.23 3.53 15.86
C ILE A 22 4.18 2.80 16.67
N ASP A 23 3.50 3.48 17.60
CA ASP A 23 2.40 2.91 18.38
C ASP A 23 1.27 2.38 17.49
N SER A 24 0.86 3.16 16.48
CA SER A 24 -0.15 2.72 15.52
C SER A 24 0.29 1.45 14.78
N ARG A 25 1.57 1.32 14.43
CA ARG A 25 2.09 0.15 13.70
C ARG A 25 2.25 -1.07 14.59
N MET A 26 2.59 -0.88 15.87
CA MET A 26 2.57 -1.96 16.86
C MET A 26 1.15 -2.46 17.10
N GLN A 27 0.16 -1.57 17.09
CA GLN A 27 -1.25 -1.94 17.17
C GLN A 27 -1.67 -2.80 15.98
N ASP A 28 -1.30 -2.41 14.76
CA ASP A 28 -1.59 -3.17 13.53
C ASP A 28 -0.97 -4.57 13.56
N LEU A 29 0.30 -4.69 14.00
CA LEU A 29 0.99 -5.97 14.15
C LEU A 29 0.36 -6.85 15.24
N ALA A 30 -0.13 -6.25 16.32
CA ALA A 30 -0.84 -6.98 17.37
C ALA A 30 -2.19 -7.53 16.86
N ASP A 31 -2.93 -6.75 16.05
CA ASP A 31 -4.19 -7.18 15.41
C ASP A 31 -3.94 -8.38 14.47
N VAL A 32 -2.78 -8.40 13.79
CA VAL A 32 -2.34 -9.56 12.99
C VAL A 32 -2.22 -10.79 13.88
N LEU A 33 -1.57 -10.72 15.04
CA LEU A 33 -1.43 -11.90 15.91
C LEU A 33 -2.78 -12.36 16.44
N GLU A 34 -3.59 -11.41 16.93
CA GLU A 34 -4.89 -11.68 17.54
C GLU A 34 -5.79 -12.44 16.57
N THR A 35 -5.75 -12.10 15.30
CA THR A 35 -6.65 -12.68 14.30
C THR A 35 -6.02 -13.86 13.54
N ALA A 36 -4.75 -13.78 13.18
CA ALA A 36 -4.06 -14.83 12.43
C ALA A 36 -3.53 -15.96 13.33
N GLY A 37 -3.23 -15.68 14.59
CA GLY A 37 -2.69 -16.64 15.57
C GLY A 37 -3.29 -16.48 16.97
N PRO A 38 -4.63 -16.57 17.14
CA PRO A 38 -5.29 -16.31 18.43
C PRO A 38 -4.79 -17.21 19.56
N VAL A 39 -4.52 -18.48 19.27
CA VAL A 39 -3.94 -19.42 20.25
C VAL A 39 -2.58 -18.91 20.75
N LEU A 40 -1.74 -18.40 19.86
CA LEU A 40 -0.44 -17.87 20.27
C LEU A 40 -0.60 -16.58 21.08
N TYR A 41 -1.54 -15.72 20.68
CA TYR A 41 -1.86 -14.48 21.38
C TYR A 41 -2.22 -14.74 22.86
N GLU A 42 -3.08 -15.73 23.12
CA GLU A 42 -3.49 -16.11 24.48
C GLU A 42 -2.37 -16.71 25.33
N LEU A 43 -1.37 -17.34 24.70
CA LEU A 43 -0.24 -17.96 25.38
C LEU A 43 0.88 -16.97 25.73
N LEU A 44 0.84 -15.74 25.22
CA LEU A 44 1.89 -14.76 25.51
C LEU A 44 1.88 -14.37 27.00
N PRO A 45 3.05 -14.39 27.67
CA PRO A 45 3.10 -14.18 29.10
C PRO A 45 2.98 -12.68 29.45
N ALA A 46 2.25 -12.40 30.53
CA ALA A 46 1.90 -11.04 30.95
C ALA A 46 3.09 -10.21 31.48
N ASP A 47 4.20 -10.85 31.81
CA ASP A 47 5.42 -10.19 32.31
C ASP A 47 6.32 -9.64 31.19
N LEU A 48 5.92 -9.78 29.91
CA LEU A 48 6.53 -9.08 28.78
C LEU A 48 6.07 -7.61 28.66
N GLY A 49 5.32 -7.08 29.63
CA GLY A 49 4.75 -5.74 29.59
C GLY A 49 3.39 -5.73 28.90
N ALA A 50 3.10 -4.68 28.12
CA ALA A 50 1.81 -4.54 27.46
C ALA A 50 1.54 -5.73 26.50
N PRO A 51 0.42 -6.47 26.65
CA PRO A 51 0.15 -7.68 25.85
C PRO A 51 0.22 -7.45 24.35
N ARG A 52 -0.33 -6.33 23.89
CA ARG A 52 -0.33 -5.95 22.46
C ARG A 52 1.07 -5.70 21.93
N LEU A 53 1.97 -5.15 22.74
CA LEU A 53 3.35 -4.91 22.31
C LEU A 53 4.14 -6.22 22.22
N ALA A 54 3.94 -7.14 23.17
CA ALA A 54 4.49 -8.49 23.08
C ALA A 54 3.96 -9.25 21.85
N ALA A 55 2.68 -9.08 21.52
CA ALA A 55 2.07 -9.64 20.31
C ALA A 55 2.71 -9.08 19.03
N ALA A 56 2.90 -7.77 18.96
CA ALA A 56 3.54 -7.11 17.82
C ALA A 56 4.97 -7.62 17.58
N VAL A 57 5.78 -7.72 18.63
CA VAL A 57 7.14 -8.29 18.56
C VAL A 57 7.09 -9.74 18.08
N THR A 58 6.18 -10.54 18.61
CA THR A 58 6.05 -11.95 18.24
C THR A 58 5.77 -12.11 16.74
N VAL A 59 4.85 -11.33 16.18
CA VAL A 59 4.55 -11.35 14.74
C VAL A 59 5.73 -10.89 13.90
N ALA A 60 6.35 -9.77 14.26
CA ALA A 60 7.50 -9.24 13.52
C ALA A 60 8.64 -10.27 13.46
N ARG A 61 8.89 -10.98 14.57
CA ARG A 61 9.89 -12.03 14.65
C ARG A 61 9.54 -13.27 13.85
N VAL A 62 8.29 -13.73 13.91
CA VAL A 62 7.85 -14.87 13.08
C VAL A 62 7.95 -14.55 11.59
N ALA A 63 7.60 -13.31 11.20
CA ALA A 63 7.77 -12.83 9.83
C ALA A 63 9.26 -12.77 9.43
N ALA A 64 10.13 -12.29 10.32
CA ALA A 64 11.56 -12.22 10.08
C ALA A 64 12.21 -13.62 9.99
N ASP A 65 11.75 -14.58 10.78
CA ASP A 65 12.19 -15.98 10.69
C ASP A 65 11.80 -16.61 9.34
N GLU A 66 10.58 -16.32 8.86
CA GLU A 66 10.16 -16.76 7.53
C GLU A 66 10.99 -16.08 6.43
N ALA A 67 11.23 -14.77 6.55
CA ALA A 67 12.09 -14.05 5.63
C ALA A 67 13.52 -14.61 5.60
N ARG A 68 14.05 -15.03 6.75
CA ARG A 68 15.37 -15.70 6.89
C ARG A 68 15.34 -17.18 6.49
N THR A 69 14.21 -17.68 5.99
CA THR A 69 13.96 -19.08 5.61
C THR A 69 14.28 -20.08 6.72
N LEU A 70 14.08 -19.68 7.99
CA LEU A 70 14.32 -20.54 9.14
C LEU A 70 13.27 -21.64 9.24
N PRO A 71 13.66 -22.88 9.61
CA PRO A 71 12.70 -23.95 9.86
C PRO A 71 11.67 -23.57 10.92
N VAL A 72 10.44 -24.06 10.78
CA VAL A 72 9.35 -23.85 11.77
C VAL A 72 9.77 -24.32 13.17
N ALA A 73 10.63 -25.36 13.24
CA ALA A 73 11.17 -25.86 14.50
C ALA A 73 12.01 -24.81 15.25
N GLU A 74 12.75 -23.94 14.56
CA GLU A 74 13.53 -22.87 15.22
C GLU A 74 12.60 -21.82 15.81
N THR A 75 11.51 -21.48 15.10
CA THR A 75 10.49 -20.57 15.63
C THR A 75 9.80 -21.17 16.86
N ALA A 76 9.44 -22.46 16.80
CA ALA A 76 8.85 -23.16 17.94
C ALA A 76 9.80 -23.15 19.16
N ARG A 77 11.11 -23.39 18.98
CA ARG A 77 12.09 -23.41 20.08
C ARG A 77 12.22 -22.09 20.82
N TRP A 78 12.18 -20.94 20.14
CA TRP A 78 12.22 -19.66 20.87
C TRP A 78 10.85 -19.31 21.47
N LEU A 79 9.74 -19.73 20.85
CA LEU A 79 8.41 -19.62 21.46
C LEU A 79 8.29 -20.44 22.75
N GLU A 80 8.85 -21.66 22.77
CA GLU A 80 8.91 -22.52 23.96
C GLU A 80 9.71 -21.88 25.11
N ARG A 81 10.76 -21.11 24.77
CA ARG A 81 11.55 -20.35 25.74
C ARG A 81 10.82 -19.10 26.23
N LEU A 82 10.07 -18.45 25.35
CA LEU A 82 9.33 -17.24 25.66
C LEU A 82 8.12 -17.52 26.57
N ILE A 83 7.39 -18.61 26.27
CA ILE A 83 6.12 -18.99 26.90
C ILE A 83 6.37 -19.93 28.08
N PRO A 84 6.00 -19.56 29.32
CA PRO A 84 6.08 -20.45 30.47
C PRO A 84 5.29 -21.74 30.23
N GLY A 85 5.97 -22.90 30.29
CA GLY A 85 5.32 -24.19 30.00
C GLY A 85 5.02 -24.43 28.51
N GLY A 86 5.63 -23.66 27.60
CA GLY A 86 5.41 -23.74 26.15
C GLY A 86 5.54 -25.14 25.55
N HIS A 87 6.41 -26.00 26.12
CA HIS A 87 6.59 -27.41 25.74
C HIS A 87 5.30 -28.27 25.83
N ARG A 88 4.26 -27.78 26.50
CA ARG A 88 2.95 -28.46 26.62
C ARG A 88 2.00 -28.15 25.46
N HIS A 89 2.35 -27.19 24.61
CA HIS A 89 1.52 -26.71 23.52
C HIS A 89 2.14 -27.09 22.17
N ASP A 90 1.32 -27.29 21.13
CA ASP A 90 1.81 -27.48 19.76
C ASP A 90 2.22 -26.14 19.14
N LEU A 91 3.37 -25.62 19.58
CA LEU A 91 3.92 -24.35 19.09
C LEU A 91 4.43 -24.46 17.66
N ALA A 92 4.83 -25.65 17.20
CA ALA A 92 5.21 -25.90 15.81
C ALA A 92 3.99 -25.81 14.87
N GLY A 93 2.86 -26.43 15.25
CA GLY A 93 1.58 -26.29 14.56
C GLY A 93 1.10 -24.83 14.53
N THR A 94 1.16 -24.17 15.68
CA THR A 94 0.74 -22.77 15.82
C THR A 94 1.59 -21.82 14.96
N ALA A 95 2.92 -21.98 14.97
CA ALA A 95 3.83 -21.20 14.14
C ALA A 95 3.59 -21.44 12.64
N ARG A 96 3.29 -22.68 12.23
CA ARG A 96 2.95 -23.01 10.84
C ARG A 96 1.67 -22.32 10.39
N VAL A 97 0.63 -22.34 11.22
CA VAL A 97 -0.64 -21.65 10.94
C VAL A 97 -0.41 -20.14 10.84
N LEU A 98 0.34 -19.55 11.77
CA LEU A 98 0.64 -18.12 11.72
C LEU A 98 1.38 -17.75 10.43
N ARG A 99 2.49 -18.43 10.10
CA ARG A 99 3.26 -18.19 8.88
C ARG A 99 2.41 -18.30 7.60
N SER A 100 1.51 -19.29 7.54
CA SER A 100 0.59 -19.45 6.39
C SER A 100 -0.34 -18.25 6.19
N ARG A 101 -0.78 -17.62 7.29
CA ARG A 101 -1.70 -16.49 7.26
C ARG A 101 -1.01 -15.15 7.11
N LEU A 102 0.25 -15.02 7.54
CA LEU A 102 1.04 -13.79 7.40
C LEU A 102 1.15 -13.35 5.94
N ALA A 103 1.28 -14.30 5.00
CA ALA A 103 1.24 -13.99 3.58
C ALA A 103 -0.06 -13.24 3.25
N THR A 104 -1.21 -13.84 3.52
CA THR A 104 -2.53 -13.32 3.13
C THR A 104 -2.98 -12.03 3.84
N TRP A 105 -2.30 -11.61 4.92
CA TRP A 105 -2.75 -10.50 5.77
C TRP A 105 -2.61 -9.12 5.13
N GLY A 106 -1.73 -9.00 4.13
CA GLY A 106 -1.52 -7.79 3.35
C GLY A 106 -0.86 -6.62 4.11
N GLU A 107 -0.37 -6.86 5.33
CA GLU A 107 0.35 -5.91 6.19
C GLU A 107 1.80 -5.73 5.69
N PRO A 108 2.20 -4.53 5.21
CA PRO A 108 3.54 -4.30 4.65
C PRO A 108 4.69 -4.62 5.59
N ALA A 109 4.48 -4.57 6.91
CA ALA A 109 5.51 -4.85 7.91
C ALA A 109 5.91 -6.32 8.01
N VAL A 110 5.05 -7.24 7.53
CA VAL A 110 5.33 -8.70 7.57
C VAL A 110 5.86 -9.24 6.24
N LEU A 111 6.01 -8.39 5.23
CA LEU A 111 6.62 -8.77 3.96
C LEU A 111 8.10 -9.12 4.16
N SER A 112 8.60 -10.10 3.41
CA SER A 112 9.91 -10.70 3.65
C SER A 112 11.07 -9.69 3.60
N TRP A 113 11.01 -8.72 2.69
CA TRP A 113 12.03 -7.67 2.55
C TRP A 113 11.91 -6.52 3.57
N SER A 114 10.82 -6.46 4.35
CA SER A 114 10.63 -5.45 5.42
C SER A 114 10.70 -6.06 6.82
N ALA A 115 10.47 -7.37 6.96
CA ALA A 115 10.28 -8.05 8.23
C ALA A 115 11.47 -7.89 9.19
N ALA A 116 12.71 -7.93 8.69
CA ALA A 116 13.90 -7.75 9.53
C ALA A 116 13.98 -6.34 10.15
N ALA A 117 13.63 -5.31 9.38
CA ALA A 117 13.61 -3.92 9.87
C ALA A 117 12.50 -3.71 10.92
N TRP A 118 11.35 -4.39 10.75
CA TRP A 118 10.27 -4.34 11.72
C TRP A 118 10.51 -5.19 12.96
N GLU A 119 11.23 -6.30 12.87
CA GLU A 119 11.73 -7.03 14.05
C GLU A 119 12.62 -6.14 14.91
N GLU A 120 13.60 -5.46 14.30
CA GLU A 120 14.49 -4.51 14.99
C GLU A 120 13.68 -3.39 15.66
N MET A 121 12.78 -2.76 14.92
CA MET A 121 11.93 -1.68 15.42
C MET A 121 11.01 -2.13 16.57
N ALA A 122 10.36 -3.29 16.44
CA ALA A 122 9.46 -3.81 17.46
C ALA A 122 10.22 -4.18 18.75
N LEU A 123 11.37 -4.84 18.64
CA LEU A 123 12.22 -5.18 19.79
C LEU A 123 12.74 -3.92 20.49
N TRP A 124 13.16 -2.92 19.71
CA TRP A 124 13.58 -1.63 20.24
C TRP A 124 12.44 -0.91 20.98
N TRP A 125 11.24 -0.84 20.39
CA TRP A 125 10.09 -0.18 21.00
C TRP A 125 9.62 -0.91 22.25
N TRP A 126 9.56 -2.24 22.20
CA TRP A 126 9.26 -3.09 23.35
C TRP A 126 10.22 -2.84 24.52
N ARG A 127 11.53 -2.84 24.25
CA ARG A 127 12.59 -2.54 25.23
C ARG A 127 12.41 -1.17 25.87
N ARG A 128 12.06 -0.14 25.08
CA ARG A 128 11.84 1.23 25.59
C ARG A 128 10.69 1.30 26.60
N HIS A 129 9.72 0.39 26.51
CA HIS A 129 8.56 0.28 27.39
C HIS A 129 8.74 -0.72 28.54
N GLN A 130 9.91 -1.36 28.66
CA GLN A 130 10.19 -2.24 29.79
C GLN A 130 10.62 -1.46 31.04
N PRO A 131 10.20 -1.89 32.24
CA PRO A 131 10.72 -1.34 33.48
C PRO A 131 12.23 -1.63 33.58
N ARG A 132 13.03 -0.62 33.92
CA ARG A 132 14.48 -0.78 34.14
C ARG A 132 14.74 -1.22 35.57
N THR A 133 15.56 -2.24 35.76
CA THR A 133 15.92 -2.73 37.10
C THR A 133 17.07 -1.94 37.74
N GLY A 134 17.77 -1.14 36.92
CA GLY A 134 18.95 -0.36 37.31
C GLY A 134 20.27 -1.00 36.87
N ASP A 135 20.25 -2.26 36.44
CA ASP A 135 21.40 -2.97 35.83
C ASP A 135 21.11 -3.29 34.35
N ALA A 136 21.49 -2.36 33.47
CA ALA A 136 21.23 -2.50 32.04
C ALA A 136 21.92 -3.73 31.42
N ALA A 137 23.09 -4.14 31.90
CA ALA A 137 23.79 -5.30 31.33
C ALA A 137 23.02 -6.59 31.63
N ARG A 138 22.51 -6.71 32.85
CA ARG A 138 21.65 -7.84 33.25
C ARG A 138 20.32 -7.84 32.51
N ASP A 139 19.65 -6.69 32.44
CA ASP A 139 18.36 -6.56 31.73
C ASP A 139 18.49 -7.00 30.26
N PHE A 140 19.51 -6.51 29.54
CA PHE A 140 19.74 -6.90 28.15
C PHE A 140 20.16 -8.36 27.99
N ALA A 141 20.94 -8.93 28.91
CA ALA A 141 21.29 -10.35 28.87
C ALA A 141 20.03 -11.23 29.02
N GLU A 142 19.14 -10.87 29.93
CA GLU A 142 17.85 -11.53 30.12
C GLU A 142 16.96 -11.39 28.88
N TRP A 143 16.77 -10.17 28.38
CA TRP A 143 15.90 -9.93 27.22
C TRP A 143 16.38 -10.64 25.96
N ARG A 144 17.69 -10.63 25.67
CA ARG A 144 18.28 -11.37 24.55
C ARG A 144 18.08 -12.87 24.71
N SER A 145 18.25 -13.40 25.92
CA SER A 145 18.01 -14.82 26.19
C SER A 145 16.55 -15.19 25.96
N ARG A 146 15.63 -14.37 26.49
CA ARG A 146 14.20 -14.62 26.46
C ARG A 146 13.62 -14.54 25.05
N TRP A 147 13.95 -13.49 24.31
CA TRP A 147 13.54 -13.37 22.91
C TRP A 147 14.38 -14.27 22.01
N SER A 148 15.60 -14.67 22.38
CA SER A 148 16.52 -15.36 21.45
C SER A 148 16.82 -14.51 20.21
N ALA A 149 16.96 -13.21 20.42
CA ALA A 149 17.28 -12.22 19.41
C ALA A 149 18.18 -11.14 20.03
N GLU A 150 18.95 -10.46 19.18
CA GLU A 150 19.67 -9.27 19.62
C GLU A 150 18.68 -8.14 19.89
N ILE A 151 18.81 -7.49 21.05
CA ILE A 151 17.97 -6.37 21.45
C ILE A 151 18.73 -5.09 21.10
N PRO A 152 18.19 -4.20 20.25
CA PRO A 152 18.89 -2.98 19.87
C PRO A 152 19.31 -2.16 21.10
N TRP A 153 20.60 -1.83 21.17
CA TRP A 153 21.15 -1.01 22.26
C TRP A 153 20.73 0.47 22.12
N ASN A 154 21.03 1.29 23.13
CA ASN A 154 20.82 2.73 23.04
C ASN A 154 21.73 3.33 21.95
N GLY A 155 21.16 4.06 21.01
CA GLY A 155 21.87 4.66 19.87
C GLY A 155 21.03 5.72 19.14
N ASP A 156 21.48 6.19 17.97
CA ASP A 156 20.80 7.28 17.23
C ASP A 156 19.38 6.94 16.75
N ILE A 157 19.04 5.64 16.69
CA ILE A 157 17.68 5.16 16.38
C ILE A 157 16.67 5.59 17.46
N ASP A 158 17.12 5.83 18.70
CA ASP A 158 16.24 6.25 19.79
C ASP A 158 15.72 7.69 19.61
N GLU A 159 16.59 8.59 19.17
CA GLU A 159 16.35 10.04 19.16
C GLU A 159 16.94 10.68 17.89
N PRO A 160 16.48 10.29 16.68
CA PRO A 160 17.03 10.80 15.43
C PRO A 160 16.91 12.33 15.30
N GLU A 161 15.94 12.96 15.95
CA GLU A 161 15.80 14.41 16.03
C GLU A 161 16.96 15.12 16.76
N GLN A 162 17.75 14.37 17.53
CA GLN A 162 18.93 14.86 18.24
C GLN A 162 20.22 14.73 17.44
N ALA A 163 20.23 13.96 16.34
CA ALA A 163 21.42 13.75 15.52
C ALA A 163 22.11 15.06 15.06
N PRO A 164 21.41 16.16 14.72
CA PRO A 164 22.03 17.44 14.37
C PRO A 164 22.92 18.04 15.48
N ARG A 165 22.75 17.62 16.74
CA ARG A 165 23.55 18.11 17.88
C ARG A 165 25.03 17.78 17.74
N ARG A 166 25.37 16.71 17.01
CA ARG A 166 26.76 16.36 16.66
C ARG A 166 27.45 17.47 15.86
N HIS A 167 26.67 18.27 15.15
CA HIS A 167 27.12 19.42 14.37
C HIS A 167 26.81 20.76 15.05
N GLY A 168 26.49 20.76 16.36
CA GLY A 168 26.13 21.97 17.10
C GLY A 168 24.79 22.59 16.70
N ARG A 169 23.90 21.81 16.08
CA ARG A 169 22.58 22.25 15.62
C ARG A 169 21.46 21.52 16.35
N THR A 170 20.24 22.06 16.28
CA THR A 170 19.00 21.37 16.63
C THR A 170 18.23 21.04 15.35
N LEU A 171 17.19 20.20 15.45
CA LEU A 171 16.25 20.04 14.35
C LEU A 171 15.50 21.35 14.10
N LEU A 172 15.56 21.88 12.88
CA LEU A 172 14.99 23.16 12.48
C LEU A 172 14.29 23.03 11.11
N THR A 173 13.23 23.81 10.93
CA THR A 173 12.66 24.10 9.60
C THR A 173 13.58 25.05 8.82
N PRO A 174 13.45 25.15 7.49
CA PRO A 174 14.17 26.14 6.70
C PRO A 174 13.95 27.57 7.23
N ALA A 175 12.72 27.93 7.58
CA ALA A 175 12.40 29.26 8.10
C ALA A 175 13.16 29.57 9.41
N GLU A 176 13.26 28.61 10.32
CA GLU A 176 14.01 28.74 11.57
C GLU A 176 15.53 28.79 11.32
N PHE A 177 16.04 28.00 10.37
CA PHE A 177 17.45 28.00 9.99
C PHE A 177 17.88 29.35 9.41
N PHE A 178 17.12 29.85 8.42
CA PHE A 178 17.40 31.13 7.75
C PHE A 178 17.18 32.35 8.65
N ALA A 179 16.46 32.22 9.77
CA ALA A 179 16.34 33.30 10.75
C ALA A 179 17.70 33.69 11.37
N SER A 180 18.68 32.79 11.35
CA SER A 180 20.05 33.04 11.81
C SER A 180 21.01 33.53 10.72
N GLU A 181 20.58 33.56 9.45
CA GLU A 181 21.39 34.00 8.31
C GLU A 181 21.26 35.53 8.10
N PRO A 182 22.19 36.16 7.35
CA PRO A 182 22.15 37.60 7.07
C PRO A 182 20.81 38.07 6.52
N GLU A 183 20.39 39.30 6.88
CA GLU A 183 19.07 39.83 6.56
C GLU A 183 18.65 39.71 5.08
N PRO A 184 19.52 40.00 4.08
CA PRO A 184 19.15 39.84 2.68
C PRO A 184 18.79 38.39 2.31
N LEU A 185 19.58 37.42 2.78
CA LEU A 185 19.34 35.99 2.53
C LEU A 185 18.08 35.52 3.26
N ARG A 186 17.89 35.96 4.50
CA ARG A 186 16.71 35.64 5.31
C ARG A 186 15.43 36.12 4.64
N LEU A 187 15.38 37.39 4.22
CA LEU A 187 14.21 37.96 3.55
C LEU A 187 13.92 37.27 2.22
N LEU A 188 14.97 36.96 1.45
CA LEU A 188 14.81 36.25 0.19
C LEU A 188 14.25 34.84 0.39
N ALA A 189 14.87 34.03 1.25
CA ALA A 189 14.43 32.67 1.52
C ALA A 189 12.98 32.66 2.03
N HIS A 190 12.63 33.59 2.92
CA HIS A 190 11.26 33.76 3.43
C HIS A 190 10.26 34.12 2.34
N ALA A 191 10.60 35.04 1.44
CA ALA A 191 9.75 35.42 0.32
C ALA A 191 9.52 34.26 -0.65
N VAL A 192 10.56 33.49 -0.96
CA VAL A 192 10.47 32.33 -1.86
C VAL A 192 9.63 31.22 -1.23
N LEU A 193 9.87 30.88 0.04
CA LEU A 193 9.14 29.82 0.74
C LEU A 193 7.65 30.16 0.96
N ARG A 194 7.31 31.45 1.12
CA ARG A 194 5.91 31.90 1.30
C ARG A 194 5.17 32.22 0.00
N SER A 195 5.85 32.15 -1.15
CA SER A 195 5.20 32.32 -2.45
C SER A 195 4.12 31.25 -2.64
N PRO A 196 2.87 31.61 -3.04
CA PRO A 196 1.80 30.64 -3.27
C PRO A 196 2.19 29.51 -4.23
N ARG A 197 3.02 29.82 -5.23
CA ARG A 197 3.54 28.81 -6.18
C ARG A 197 4.49 27.81 -5.51
N THR A 198 5.36 28.29 -4.61
CA THR A 198 6.29 27.42 -3.88
C THR A 198 5.54 26.56 -2.88
N VAL A 199 4.60 27.15 -2.13
CA VAL A 199 3.77 26.43 -1.15
C VAL A 199 3.02 25.30 -1.84
N ALA A 200 2.31 25.59 -2.94
CA ALA A 200 1.66 24.56 -3.73
C ALA A 200 2.68 23.49 -4.18
N ALA A 201 3.79 23.89 -4.81
CA ALA A 201 4.78 22.93 -5.30
C ALA A 201 5.43 22.06 -4.19
N VAL A 202 5.48 22.52 -2.95
CA VAL A 202 5.91 21.72 -1.78
C VAL A 202 4.79 20.77 -1.36
N GLU A 203 3.55 21.24 -1.26
CA GLU A 203 2.38 20.40 -1.00
C GLU A 203 2.25 19.27 -2.03
N ASP A 204 2.47 19.56 -3.32
CA ASP A 204 2.55 18.57 -4.41
C ASP A 204 3.61 17.49 -4.13
N ALA A 205 4.82 17.93 -3.81
CA ALA A 205 5.93 17.03 -3.57
C ALA A 205 5.71 16.14 -2.35
N VAL A 206 5.05 16.65 -1.30
CA VAL A 206 4.72 15.89 -0.10
C VAL A 206 3.59 14.90 -0.36
N LEU A 207 2.54 15.33 -1.05
CA LEU A 207 1.35 14.53 -1.26
C LEU A 207 1.61 13.29 -2.13
N LEU A 208 2.44 13.41 -3.17
CA LEU A 208 2.88 12.27 -3.99
C LEU A 208 3.61 11.19 -3.17
N ARG A 209 4.18 11.58 -2.04
CA ARG A 209 4.99 10.74 -1.16
C ARG A 209 4.20 10.20 0.02
N GLU A 210 3.17 10.93 0.49
CA GLU A 210 2.47 10.72 1.77
C GLU A 210 2.05 9.27 2.00
N GLU A 211 1.61 8.63 0.95
CA GLU A 211 1.20 7.24 1.00
C GLU A 211 2.35 6.24 1.19
N HIS A 212 3.45 6.42 0.45
CA HIS A 212 4.63 5.57 0.59
C HIS A 212 5.18 5.64 2.00
N LEU A 213 4.92 6.75 2.70
CA LEU A 213 5.33 6.98 4.08
C LEU A 213 4.41 6.30 5.11
N GLN A 214 3.37 5.57 4.71
CA GLN A 214 2.48 4.82 5.62
C GLN A 214 1.94 5.67 6.79
N SER A 215 1.51 6.89 6.49
CA SER A 215 1.04 7.87 7.50
C SER A 215 2.09 8.26 8.55
N ALA A 216 3.39 8.05 8.29
CA ALA A 216 4.47 8.46 9.18
C ALA A 216 4.62 10.00 9.17
N GLY A 217 4.02 10.66 10.14
CA GLY A 217 4.02 12.13 10.24
C GLY A 217 5.42 12.75 10.30
N HIS A 218 6.36 12.08 10.96
CA HIS A 218 7.76 12.52 11.05
C HIS A 218 8.52 12.41 9.72
N LEU A 219 8.26 11.36 8.92
CA LEU A 219 8.83 11.23 7.56
C LEU A 219 8.17 12.19 6.58
N ARG A 220 6.87 12.44 6.74
CA ARG A 220 6.15 13.47 5.96
C ARG A 220 6.74 14.85 6.24
N TRP A 221 7.03 15.16 7.51
CA TRP A 221 7.69 16.40 7.89
C TRP A 221 9.10 16.52 7.26
N LEU A 222 9.91 15.45 7.28
CA LEU A 222 11.22 15.45 6.61
C LEU A 222 11.10 15.67 5.11
N THR A 223 10.13 15.00 4.49
CA THR A 223 9.80 15.14 3.06
C THR A 223 9.44 16.58 2.71
N GLU A 224 8.64 17.24 3.54
CA GLU A 224 8.30 18.65 3.39
C GLU A 224 9.55 19.54 3.50
N GLN A 225 10.43 19.29 4.47
CA GLN A 225 11.66 20.09 4.63
C GLN A 225 12.63 19.90 3.46
N GLN A 226 12.77 18.66 2.95
CA GLN A 226 13.52 18.35 1.74
C GLN A 226 12.94 19.09 0.53
N ALA A 227 11.61 19.03 0.34
CA ALA A 227 10.93 19.72 -0.74
C ALA A 227 11.13 21.24 -0.68
N CYS A 228 11.06 21.85 0.50
CA CYS A 228 11.37 23.27 0.69
C CYS A 228 12.80 23.62 0.24
N ALA A 229 13.80 22.81 0.61
CA ALA A 229 15.19 22.99 0.18
C ALA A 229 15.34 22.85 -1.35
N ASP A 230 14.70 21.84 -1.93
CA ASP A 230 14.70 21.60 -3.38
C ASP A 230 14.04 22.74 -4.16
N LYS A 231 12.92 23.29 -3.67
CA LYS A 231 12.23 24.41 -4.32
C LYS A 231 13.00 25.72 -4.19
N LEU A 232 13.70 25.96 -3.09
CA LEU A 232 14.63 27.09 -2.98
C LEU A 232 15.74 27.00 -4.03
N GLU A 233 16.33 25.82 -4.19
CA GLU A 233 17.41 25.59 -5.16
C GLU A 233 16.90 25.65 -6.61
N ALA A 234 15.69 25.14 -6.89
CA ALA A 234 15.04 25.26 -8.20
C ALA A 234 14.72 26.72 -8.55
N TRP A 235 14.18 27.49 -7.60
CA TRP A 235 13.94 28.92 -7.78
C TRP A 235 15.24 29.66 -8.07
N ARG A 236 16.29 29.37 -7.30
CA ARG A 236 17.64 29.94 -7.48
C ARG A 236 18.19 29.67 -8.88
N ARG A 237 18.07 28.43 -9.39
CA ARG A 237 18.50 28.06 -10.76
C ARG A 237 17.79 28.89 -11.82
N ALA A 238 16.46 28.99 -11.72
CA ALA A 238 15.66 29.77 -12.67
C ALA A 238 16.06 31.25 -12.70
N GLN A 239 16.37 31.86 -11.55
CA GLN A 239 16.82 33.25 -11.50
C GLN A 239 18.26 33.45 -11.98
N GLN A 240 19.11 32.43 -11.88
CA GLN A 240 20.51 32.51 -12.32
C GLN A 240 20.63 32.63 -13.84
N GLU A 241 19.71 32.04 -14.60
CA GLU A 241 19.70 32.05 -16.07
C GLU A 241 19.55 33.47 -16.65
N THR A 242 18.80 34.33 -15.96
CA THR A 242 18.50 35.70 -16.40
C THR A 242 19.21 36.78 -15.58
N GLY A 243 20.04 36.39 -14.61
CA GLY A 243 20.62 37.28 -13.60
C GLY A 243 21.96 37.93 -13.97
N SER A 244 22.18 39.15 -13.47
CA SER A 244 23.50 39.82 -13.52
C SER A 244 24.57 39.06 -12.74
N GLU A 245 25.85 39.33 -12.97
CA GLU A 245 26.95 38.67 -12.24
C GLU A 245 26.85 38.84 -10.71
N ALA A 246 26.50 40.04 -10.25
CA ALA A 246 26.23 40.30 -8.83
C ALA A 246 25.04 39.46 -8.29
N THR A 247 23.99 39.29 -9.09
CA THR A 247 22.86 38.41 -8.74
C THR A 247 23.32 36.96 -8.62
N ARG A 248 24.16 36.49 -9.55
CA ARG A 248 24.69 35.12 -9.52
C ARG A 248 25.56 34.87 -8.29
N ALA A 249 26.39 35.83 -7.89
CA ALA A 249 27.21 35.75 -6.68
C ALA A 249 26.33 35.65 -5.41
N PHE A 250 25.33 36.53 -5.27
CA PHE A 250 24.41 36.49 -4.14
C PHE A 250 23.58 35.19 -4.08
N LEU A 251 23.10 34.70 -5.23
CA LEU A 251 22.40 33.41 -5.31
C LEU A 251 23.29 32.22 -4.96
N ALA A 252 24.61 32.31 -5.13
CA ALA A 252 25.55 31.28 -4.69
C ALA A 252 25.61 31.19 -3.15
N GLU A 253 25.54 32.32 -2.45
CA GLU A 253 25.46 32.34 -0.98
C GLU A 253 24.18 31.66 -0.47
N LEU A 254 23.04 31.86 -1.16
CA LEU A 254 21.79 31.16 -0.87
C LEU A 254 21.97 29.64 -1.05
N SER A 255 22.57 29.20 -2.16
CA SER A 255 22.82 27.75 -2.40
C SER A 255 23.71 27.15 -1.31
N GLU A 256 24.74 27.87 -0.86
CA GLU A 256 25.62 27.41 0.21
C GLU A 256 24.89 27.33 1.56
N ALA A 257 24.01 28.27 1.87
CA ALA A 257 23.15 28.19 3.05
C ALA A 257 22.18 26.99 2.98
N VAL A 258 21.57 26.73 1.81
CA VAL A 258 20.70 25.54 1.60
C VAL A 258 21.49 24.24 1.77
N LYS A 259 22.72 24.15 1.23
CA LYS A 259 23.60 22.98 1.43
C LYS A 259 23.95 22.79 2.90
N ARG A 260 24.32 23.86 3.62
CA ARG A 260 24.56 23.80 5.07
C ARG A 260 23.34 23.29 5.83
N TYR A 261 22.14 23.72 5.45
CA TYR A 261 20.89 23.21 6.03
C TYR A 261 20.72 21.71 5.77
N ALA A 262 20.85 21.27 4.51
CA ALA A 262 20.72 19.87 4.14
C ALA A 262 21.73 18.97 4.86
N THR A 263 23.01 19.35 4.87
CA THR A 263 24.11 18.54 5.42
C THR A 263 24.19 18.57 6.95
N LEU A 264 23.89 19.71 7.60
CA LEU A 264 24.06 19.85 9.05
C LEU A 264 22.78 19.59 9.85
N VAL A 265 21.60 19.61 9.20
CA VAL A 265 20.30 19.45 9.87
C VAL A 265 19.56 18.22 9.35
N LEU A 266 19.30 18.09 8.05
CA LEU A 266 18.46 17.01 7.53
C LEU A 266 19.19 15.68 7.41
N GLN A 267 20.38 15.66 6.84
CA GLN A 267 21.14 14.44 6.58
C GLN A 267 21.48 13.65 7.86
N PRO A 268 21.92 14.27 8.98
CA PRO A 268 22.17 13.54 10.22
C PRO A 268 20.92 12.85 10.75
N VAL A 269 19.74 13.46 10.57
CA VAL A 269 18.46 12.88 11.00
C VAL A 269 18.12 11.67 10.12
N VAL A 270 18.25 11.81 8.80
CA VAL A 270 18.00 10.71 7.85
C VAL A 270 18.93 9.53 8.11
N GLU A 271 20.21 9.77 8.40
CA GLU A 271 21.19 8.74 8.73
C GLU A 271 20.90 8.05 10.08
N ALA A 272 20.28 8.76 11.02
CA ALA A 272 19.89 8.24 12.32
C ALA A 272 18.57 7.43 12.31
N LEU A 273 17.76 7.54 11.25
CA LEU A 273 16.54 6.74 11.09
C LEU A 273 16.85 5.23 11.01
N SER A 274 15.91 4.42 11.50
CA SER A 274 15.98 2.97 11.35
C SER A 274 16.02 2.55 9.87
N ALA A 275 16.45 1.31 9.61
CA ALA A 275 16.44 0.75 8.26
C ALA A 275 15.04 0.80 7.61
N GLY A 276 13.99 0.54 8.40
CA GLY A 276 12.60 0.58 7.93
C GLY A 276 12.14 1.98 7.55
N GLU A 277 12.44 2.98 8.39
CA GLU A 277 12.11 4.38 8.14
C GLU A 277 12.85 4.93 6.91
N ARG A 278 14.13 4.59 6.75
CA ARG A 278 14.92 4.96 5.56
C ARG A 278 14.36 4.32 4.30
N ALA A 279 13.99 3.04 4.35
CA ALA A 279 13.38 2.36 3.21
C ALA A 279 12.07 3.02 2.78
N LEU A 280 11.21 3.42 3.73
CA LEU A 280 9.99 4.18 3.44
C LEU A 280 10.30 5.55 2.83
N LEU A 281 11.25 6.29 3.41
CA LEU A 281 11.63 7.62 2.95
C LEU A 281 12.23 7.58 1.54
N ASP A 282 13.12 6.64 1.26
CA ASP A 282 13.78 6.51 -0.05
C ASP A 282 12.83 5.94 -1.10
N GLY A 283 12.02 4.94 -0.75
CA GLY A 283 10.98 4.38 -1.63
C GLY A 283 9.90 5.40 -2.00
N SER A 284 9.70 6.45 -1.19
CA SER A 284 8.76 7.51 -1.50
C SER A 284 9.24 8.49 -2.59
N ARG A 285 10.54 8.57 -2.91
CA ARG A 285 11.04 9.62 -3.82
C ARG A 285 10.44 9.47 -5.23
N PRO A 286 9.85 10.53 -5.80
CA PRO A 286 9.36 10.47 -7.18
C PRO A 286 10.54 10.32 -8.14
N GLY A 287 10.50 9.28 -8.97
CA GLY A 287 11.42 9.08 -10.10
C GLY A 287 10.66 9.14 -11.42
N ALA A 288 11.32 9.54 -12.50
CA ALA A 288 10.77 9.49 -13.86
C ALA A 288 10.41 8.05 -14.30
N HIS A 289 10.98 7.05 -13.62
CA HIS A 289 10.79 5.62 -13.87
C HIS A 289 10.10 4.97 -12.66
N ARG A 290 9.28 3.95 -12.92
CA ARG A 290 8.65 3.15 -11.86
C ARG A 290 9.72 2.43 -11.03
N THR A 291 9.46 2.26 -9.74
CA THR A 291 10.40 1.64 -8.80
C THR A 291 10.06 0.17 -8.65
N ALA A 292 11.04 -0.65 -8.23
CA ALA A 292 10.83 -2.06 -7.95
C ALA A 292 9.69 -2.29 -6.93
N ALA A 293 9.54 -1.39 -5.97
CA ALA A 293 8.48 -1.46 -4.97
C ALA A 293 7.07 -1.34 -5.59
N ASP A 294 6.89 -0.58 -6.69
CA ASP A 294 5.57 -0.45 -7.31
C ASP A 294 5.12 -1.73 -8.00
N TYR A 295 6.03 -2.38 -8.73
CA TYR A 295 5.76 -3.67 -9.36
C TYR A 295 5.55 -4.77 -8.32
N LEU A 296 6.41 -4.82 -7.30
CA LEU A 296 6.30 -5.82 -6.24
C LEU A 296 4.99 -5.70 -5.44
N ASP A 297 4.51 -4.49 -5.20
CA ASP A 297 3.23 -4.30 -4.50
C ASP A 297 2.05 -4.84 -5.32
N VAL A 298 2.00 -4.58 -6.63
CA VAL A 298 0.93 -5.11 -7.49
C VAL A 298 1.07 -6.62 -7.66
N PHE A 299 2.29 -7.11 -7.85
CA PHE A 299 2.60 -8.53 -7.94
C PHE A 299 2.12 -9.30 -6.70
N LEU A 300 2.41 -8.78 -5.50
CA LEU A 300 1.95 -9.39 -4.27
C LEU A 300 0.42 -9.30 -4.13
N ASP A 301 -0.23 -8.21 -4.53
CA ASP A 301 -1.70 -8.13 -4.51
C ASP A 301 -2.35 -9.25 -5.34
N TRP A 302 -1.72 -9.61 -6.47
CA TRP A 302 -2.13 -10.73 -7.30
C TRP A 302 -1.81 -12.10 -6.67
N GLN A 303 -0.59 -12.30 -6.16
CA GLN A 303 -0.13 -13.55 -5.55
C GLN A 303 -0.86 -13.92 -4.25
N LEU A 304 -1.22 -12.92 -3.43
CA LEU A 304 -1.77 -13.13 -2.08
C LEU A 304 -3.18 -13.71 -2.07
N GLN A 305 -3.78 -13.96 -3.24
CA GLN A 305 -5.10 -14.56 -3.40
C GLN A 305 -5.07 -16.03 -3.83
N SER A 306 -3.90 -16.62 -4.17
CA SER A 306 -3.86 -17.87 -4.95
C SER A 306 -3.43 -19.15 -4.24
N ASP A 307 -3.01 -19.18 -2.97
CA ASP A 307 -2.72 -20.50 -2.35
C ASP A 307 -2.77 -20.53 -0.81
N GLU A 308 -3.95 -20.85 -0.24
CA GLU A 308 -4.07 -21.16 1.20
C GLU A 308 -3.28 -22.45 1.58
N ASP A 309 -2.92 -23.29 0.60
CA ASP A 309 -2.35 -24.63 0.81
C ASP A 309 -0.82 -24.71 0.66
N ALA A 310 -0.15 -23.64 0.23
CA ALA A 310 1.31 -23.59 0.00
C ALA A 310 2.19 -23.84 1.25
N TRP A 311 1.61 -23.90 2.44
CA TRP A 311 2.33 -23.79 3.72
C TRP A 311 2.46 -25.08 4.54
N ARG A 312 2.19 -26.25 3.95
CA ARG A 312 2.16 -27.56 4.65
C ARG A 312 3.55 -28.21 4.89
N GLY A 313 4.50 -27.50 5.50
CA GLY A 313 5.70 -28.14 6.09
C GLY A 313 6.59 -28.95 5.12
N GLU A 314 7.05 -30.14 5.54
CA GLU A 314 7.95 -31.05 4.77
C GLU A 314 7.28 -31.71 3.56
N VAL A 315 5.95 -31.61 3.45
CA VAL A 315 5.18 -32.10 2.31
C VAL A 315 4.96 -30.90 1.38
N PRO A 316 5.45 -30.96 0.14
CA PRO A 316 5.17 -29.93 -0.85
C PRO A 316 3.65 -29.74 -1.03
N SER A 317 3.22 -28.54 -1.43
CA SER A 317 1.81 -28.30 -1.73
C SER A 317 1.34 -29.20 -2.88
N ALA A 318 0.02 -29.34 -3.04
CA ALA A 318 -0.53 -30.12 -4.16
C ALA A 318 -0.06 -29.57 -5.51
N ASP A 319 0.04 -28.24 -5.63
CA ASP A 319 0.53 -27.56 -6.81
C ASP A 319 2.02 -27.85 -7.06
N VAL A 320 2.89 -27.68 -6.06
CA VAL A 320 4.33 -28.01 -6.18
C VAL A 320 4.52 -29.49 -6.52
N THR A 321 3.71 -30.38 -5.94
CA THR A 321 3.74 -31.82 -6.24
C THR A 321 3.37 -32.10 -7.69
N ARG A 322 2.34 -31.42 -8.22
CA ARG A 322 1.93 -31.53 -9.63
C ARG A 322 3.03 -31.02 -10.55
N GLN A 323 3.51 -29.79 -10.34
CA GLN A 323 4.57 -29.19 -11.16
C GLN A 323 5.85 -30.04 -11.17
N ALA A 324 6.24 -30.60 -10.01
CA ALA A 324 7.39 -31.48 -9.93
C ALA A 324 7.24 -32.75 -10.78
N ARG A 325 6.03 -33.29 -10.93
CA ARG A 325 5.76 -34.46 -11.77
C ARG A 325 5.80 -34.09 -13.25
N GLU A 326 5.07 -33.06 -13.65
CA GLU A 326 4.99 -32.60 -15.04
C GLU A 326 6.37 -32.21 -15.59
N ARG A 327 7.17 -31.47 -14.80
CA ARG A 327 8.53 -31.09 -15.19
C ARG A 327 9.46 -32.30 -15.28
N ARG A 328 9.35 -33.26 -14.36
CA ARG A 328 10.11 -34.52 -14.45
C ARG A 328 9.80 -35.29 -15.73
N GLU A 329 8.55 -35.29 -16.19
CA GLU A 329 8.16 -35.91 -17.46
C GLU A 329 8.76 -35.19 -18.68
N ARG A 330 8.90 -33.86 -18.61
CA ARG A 330 9.56 -33.02 -19.62
C ARG A 330 11.09 -33.05 -19.57
N GLY A 331 11.68 -33.71 -18.55
CA GLY A 331 13.12 -33.73 -18.33
C GLY A 331 13.69 -32.44 -17.70
N GLU A 332 12.81 -31.57 -17.21
CA GLU A 332 13.18 -30.35 -16.50
C GLU A 332 13.33 -30.65 -15.00
N THR A 333 14.38 -30.10 -14.40
CA THR A 333 14.69 -30.34 -12.98
C THR A 333 14.54 -29.12 -12.10
N THR A 334 14.39 -27.92 -12.67
CA THR A 334 14.43 -26.66 -11.93
C THR A 334 13.32 -25.71 -12.35
N TRP A 335 12.82 -24.94 -11.41
CA TRP A 335 11.93 -23.80 -11.66
C TRP A 335 11.93 -22.84 -10.48
N GLN A 336 11.31 -21.68 -10.68
CA GLN A 336 11.15 -20.64 -9.68
C GLN A 336 9.67 -20.49 -9.29
N GLY A 337 9.44 -19.96 -8.09
CA GLY A 337 8.11 -19.55 -7.64
C GLY A 337 8.18 -18.64 -6.43
N MET A 338 7.02 -18.41 -5.81
CA MET A 338 6.88 -17.59 -4.61
C MET A 338 6.19 -18.37 -3.50
N ARG A 339 6.61 -18.12 -2.26
CA ARG A 339 5.94 -18.59 -1.05
C ARG A 339 5.62 -17.40 -0.17
N GLY A 340 4.40 -16.87 -0.31
CA GLY A 340 4.07 -15.54 0.16
C GLY A 340 4.95 -14.49 -0.54
N SER A 341 5.74 -13.74 0.21
CA SER A 341 6.72 -12.78 -0.33
C SER A 341 8.15 -13.32 -0.42
N VAL A 342 8.38 -14.61 -0.16
CA VAL A 342 9.69 -15.25 -0.24
C VAL A 342 9.86 -15.90 -1.63
N PRO A 343 10.88 -15.52 -2.43
CA PRO A 343 11.25 -16.23 -3.64
C PRO A 343 11.73 -17.65 -3.34
N VAL A 344 11.27 -18.62 -4.12
CA VAL A 344 11.61 -20.04 -3.96
C VAL A 344 12.17 -20.59 -5.26
N TRP A 345 13.25 -21.34 -5.14
CA TRP A 345 13.81 -22.16 -6.20
C TRP A 345 13.58 -23.62 -5.87
N TYR A 346 13.03 -24.37 -6.82
CA TYR A 346 12.83 -25.79 -6.68
C TYR A 346 13.82 -26.54 -7.55
N HIS A 347 14.40 -27.61 -7.01
CA HIS A 347 15.29 -28.50 -7.76
C HIS A 347 14.97 -29.96 -7.47
N ILE A 348 14.67 -30.73 -8.51
CA ILE A 348 14.42 -32.17 -8.44
C ILE A 348 15.77 -32.90 -8.44
N VAL A 349 16.07 -33.56 -7.33
CA VAL A 349 17.24 -34.42 -7.20
C VAL A 349 16.97 -35.74 -7.92
N THR A 350 17.80 -36.04 -8.92
CA THR A 350 17.64 -37.21 -9.78
C THR A 350 18.67 -38.30 -9.47
N THR A 351 19.88 -37.92 -9.03
CA THR A 351 20.97 -38.87 -8.77
C THR A 351 21.37 -38.97 -7.29
N PRO A 352 21.96 -40.10 -6.84
CA PRO A 352 22.52 -40.21 -5.49
C PRO A 352 23.64 -39.19 -5.20
N GLN A 353 24.40 -38.80 -6.21
CA GLN A 353 25.46 -37.80 -6.10
C GLN A 353 24.88 -36.39 -5.89
N GLU A 354 23.88 -36.01 -6.67
CA GLU A 354 23.10 -34.78 -6.43
C GLU A 354 22.46 -34.79 -5.05
N LYS A 355 21.95 -35.93 -4.59
CA LYS A 355 21.39 -36.04 -3.24
C LYS A 355 22.45 -35.74 -2.17
N ALA A 356 23.65 -36.26 -2.31
CA ALA A 356 24.75 -35.98 -1.38
C ALA A 356 25.15 -34.49 -1.44
N ALA A 357 25.24 -33.91 -2.63
CA ALA A 357 25.55 -32.49 -2.82
C ALA A 357 24.47 -31.56 -2.25
N ALA A 358 23.20 -31.86 -2.48
CA ALA A 358 22.06 -31.15 -1.92
C ALA A 358 22.08 -31.17 -0.38
N LEU A 359 22.51 -32.29 0.23
CA LEU A 359 22.68 -32.40 1.68
C LEU A 359 23.93 -31.67 2.20
N ALA A 360 24.95 -31.46 1.37
CA ALA A 360 26.18 -30.76 1.72
C ALA A 360 26.13 -29.24 1.46
N TYR A 361 25.27 -28.78 0.53
CA TYR A 361 25.22 -27.38 0.10
C TYR A 361 24.96 -26.42 1.27
N SER A 362 25.80 -25.41 1.48
CA SER A 362 25.67 -24.52 2.63
C SER A 362 24.74 -23.33 2.39
N GLY A 363 24.44 -23.02 1.12
CA GLY A 363 23.63 -21.85 0.73
C GLY A 363 24.46 -20.58 0.54
N ARG A 364 25.79 -20.66 0.67
CA ARG A 364 26.69 -19.53 0.43
C ARG A 364 26.66 -19.15 -1.06
N PRO A 365 26.87 -17.85 -1.36
CA PRO A 365 26.91 -17.40 -2.73
C PRO A 365 28.15 -17.99 -3.41
N SER A 366 27.96 -18.81 -4.44
CA SER A 366 29.02 -19.38 -5.28
C SER A 366 28.62 -19.21 -6.74
N ALA A 367 29.55 -18.73 -7.58
CA ALA A 367 29.28 -18.40 -8.98
C ALA A 367 28.92 -19.64 -9.84
N SER A 368 29.26 -20.85 -9.36
CA SER A 368 29.04 -22.10 -10.10
C SER A 368 27.79 -22.88 -9.67
N VAL A 369 27.28 -22.68 -8.45
CA VAL A 369 26.26 -23.58 -7.87
C VAL A 369 24.85 -23.24 -8.31
N VAL A 370 24.47 -21.95 -8.28
CA VAL A 370 23.15 -21.51 -8.74
C VAL A 370 23.32 -20.39 -9.74
N ARG A 371 22.82 -20.59 -10.96
CA ARG A 371 22.85 -19.61 -12.04
C ARG A 371 21.44 -19.22 -12.41
N VAL A 372 21.20 -17.91 -12.42
CA VAL A 372 19.94 -17.33 -12.90
C VAL A 372 20.10 -17.07 -14.39
N ARG A 373 19.30 -17.75 -15.21
CA ARG A 373 19.25 -17.53 -16.66
C ARG A 373 18.20 -16.49 -16.96
N THR A 374 18.63 -15.32 -17.39
CA THR A 374 17.78 -14.26 -17.92
C THR A 374 17.83 -14.31 -19.44
N GLY A 375 16.75 -13.95 -20.14
CA GLY A 375 16.70 -13.93 -21.61
C GLY A 375 17.77 -13.06 -22.31
N ASP A 376 18.50 -12.25 -21.52
CA ASP A 376 19.73 -11.56 -21.90
C ASP A 376 20.88 -12.23 -21.11
N ASP A 377 21.53 -13.25 -21.67
CA ASP A 377 22.58 -14.04 -20.99
C ASP A 377 23.87 -13.21 -20.70
N ASP A 378 23.86 -11.89 -20.91
CA ASP A 378 24.89 -10.91 -20.52
C ASP A 378 24.73 -10.35 -19.09
N VAL A 379 23.66 -10.73 -18.36
CA VAL A 379 23.40 -10.19 -17.00
C VAL A 379 24.30 -10.82 -15.92
N THR A 380 24.86 -12.00 -16.17
CA THR A 380 26.03 -12.47 -15.41
C THR A 380 27.25 -11.79 -15.97
N VAL A 381 27.81 -10.80 -15.27
CA VAL A 381 29.15 -10.28 -15.61
C VAL A 381 30.09 -11.49 -15.69
N PRO A 382 30.59 -11.89 -16.88
CA PRO A 382 31.69 -12.83 -16.94
C PRO A 382 32.82 -12.12 -16.23
N GLY A 383 33.36 -12.71 -15.17
CA GLY A 383 34.43 -12.11 -14.38
C GLY A 383 35.46 -11.46 -15.30
N LEU A 384 35.47 -10.13 -15.35
CA LEU A 384 36.53 -9.38 -16.00
C LEU A 384 37.74 -9.45 -15.08
N SER A 385 38.52 -10.51 -15.23
CA SER A 385 39.94 -10.48 -14.89
C SER A 385 40.75 -11.36 -15.83
N LEU A 386 41.06 -10.79 -17.00
CA LEU A 386 42.08 -11.25 -17.96
C LEU A 386 43.51 -11.42 -17.36
N PHE A 387 43.68 -11.25 -16.03
CA PHE A 387 44.96 -11.40 -15.32
C PHE A 387 44.87 -12.07 -13.93
N GLU A 388 43.71 -12.58 -13.51
CA GLU A 388 43.55 -13.23 -12.18
C GLU A 388 43.53 -14.75 -12.33
N GLY A 389 44.57 -15.29 -12.96
CA GLY A 389 44.85 -16.73 -13.06
C GLY A 389 46.29 -17.06 -12.67
N LEU A 390 47.01 -16.09 -12.09
CA LEU A 390 48.42 -16.22 -11.75
C LEU A 390 48.66 -16.36 -10.24
N PHE A 391 47.69 -16.01 -9.38
CA PHE A 391 47.87 -16.02 -7.92
C PHE A 391 46.63 -16.34 -7.06
N ASP A 392 45.51 -16.81 -7.61
CA ASP A 392 44.40 -17.26 -6.76
C ASP A 392 44.68 -18.69 -6.27
N GLU A 393 45.01 -18.81 -4.99
CA GLU A 393 44.88 -20.07 -4.26
C GLU A 393 43.44 -20.56 -4.48
N VAL A 394 43.30 -21.77 -5.02
CA VAL A 394 42.00 -22.45 -5.10
C VAL A 394 41.42 -22.48 -3.69
N ASP A 395 40.40 -21.67 -3.44
CA ASP A 395 39.68 -21.69 -2.16
C ASP A 395 39.01 -23.07 -2.02
N GLU A 396 39.69 -23.99 -1.31
CA GLU A 396 39.17 -25.32 -0.97
C GLU A 396 37.88 -25.26 -0.14
N SER A 397 37.40 -24.07 0.23
CA SER A 397 36.14 -23.83 0.94
C SER A 397 34.94 -23.48 0.05
N ALA A 398 35.06 -23.51 -1.28
CA ALA A 398 33.95 -23.29 -2.20
C ALA A 398 32.87 -24.39 -2.06
N ASP A 399 31.63 -23.99 -1.79
CA ASP A 399 30.47 -24.88 -1.83
C ASP A 399 30.40 -25.56 -3.21
N TRP A 400 30.64 -26.86 -3.26
CA TRP A 400 30.68 -27.63 -4.49
C TRP A 400 29.32 -28.29 -4.76
N TYR A 401 28.75 -28.05 -5.95
CA TYR A 401 27.57 -28.74 -6.48
C TYR A 401 27.93 -29.34 -7.86
N PRO A 402 27.43 -30.54 -8.23
CA PRO A 402 27.80 -31.20 -9.48
C PRO A 402 27.50 -30.33 -10.70
N ASP A 403 28.44 -30.28 -11.64
CA ASP A 403 28.26 -29.63 -12.95
C ASP A 403 27.16 -30.36 -13.76
N PRO A 404 26.23 -29.66 -14.44
CA PRO A 404 26.22 -28.23 -14.73
C PRO A 404 25.97 -27.29 -13.54
N GLY A 405 25.48 -27.72 -12.38
CA GLY A 405 24.97 -26.82 -11.33
C GLY A 405 23.45 -26.68 -11.42
N ILE A 406 22.87 -25.72 -10.70
CA ILE A 406 21.42 -25.45 -10.70
C ILE A 406 21.16 -24.22 -11.56
N ASP A 407 20.58 -24.42 -12.75
CA ASP A 407 20.13 -23.33 -13.61
C ASP A 407 18.67 -23.00 -13.32
N VAL A 408 18.36 -21.75 -12.99
CA VAL A 408 16.99 -21.28 -12.73
C VAL A 408 16.59 -20.29 -13.84
N PRO A 409 15.66 -20.65 -14.72
CA PRO A 409 15.23 -19.77 -15.81
C PRO A 409 14.28 -18.66 -15.32
N TYR A 410 14.43 -17.48 -15.92
CA TYR A 410 13.51 -16.34 -15.83
C TYR A 410 13.24 -15.78 -17.23
N GLU A 411 11.99 -15.84 -17.64
CA GLU A 411 11.54 -15.44 -18.96
C GLU A 411 11.35 -13.91 -19.07
N PRO A 412 11.84 -13.27 -20.14
CA PRO A 412 11.77 -11.81 -20.32
C PRO A 412 10.35 -11.29 -20.61
N ASP A 413 9.46 -12.16 -21.06
CA ASP A 413 8.06 -11.90 -21.40
C ASP A 413 7.08 -12.33 -20.30
N SER A 414 7.54 -13.08 -19.29
CA SER A 414 6.74 -13.47 -18.13
C SER A 414 6.73 -12.37 -17.07
N ALA A 415 5.58 -11.71 -16.89
CA ALA A 415 5.38 -10.72 -15.84
C ALA A 415 5.65 -11.30 -14.43
N PHE A 416 5.31 -12.58 -14.24
CA PHE A 416 5.56 -13.30 -13.00
C PHE A 416 7.06 -13.48 -12.73
N ASP A 417 7.82 -13.96 -13.71
CA ASP A 417 9.25 -14.21 -13.59
C ASP A 417 10.00 -12.91 -13.28
N LEU A 418 9.74 -11.85 -14.02
CA LEU A 418 10.39 -10.56 -13.80
C LEU A 418 10.10 -10.01 -12.39
N CYS A 419 8.88 -10.18 -11.88
CA CYS A 419 8.53 -9.75 -10.53
C CYS A 419 9.14 -10.62 -9.44
N ALA A 420 9.19 -11.95 -9.64
CA ALA A 420 9.88 -12.87 -8.74
C ALA A 420 11.39 -12.56 -8.69
N LEU A 421 12.00 -12.17 -9.83
CA LEU A 421 13.39 -11.75 -9.91
C LEU A 421 13.63 -10.41 -9.19
N LEU A 422 12.69 -9.47 -9.28
CA LEU A 422 12.74 -8.24 -8.47
C LEU A 422 12.65 -8.54 -6.98
N ALA A 423 11.79 -9.48 -6.58
CA ALA A 423 11.64 -9.87 -5.18
C ALA A 423 12.93 -10.52 -4.67
N LEU A 424 13.55 -11.37 -5.47
CA LEU A 424 14.86 -11.97 -5.21
C LEU A 424 15.94 -10.91 -5.02
N ALA A 425 16.04 -9.97 -5.96
CA ALA A 425 17.02 -8.90 -5.90
C ALA A 425 16.81 -7.98 -4.69
N GLN A 426 15.56 -7.76 -4.30
CA GLN A 426 15.20 -6.95 -3.12
C GLN A 426 15.51 -7.67 -1.80
N LEU A 427 15.31 -8.99 -1.74
CA LEU A 427 15.53 -9.79 -0.54
C LEU A 427 17.01 -10.21 -0.38
N GLY A 428 17.73 -10.38 -1.49
CA GLY A 428 19.13 -10.81 -1.52
C GLY A 428 19.35 -12.32 -1.35
N HIS A 429 18.28 -13.11 -1.29
CA HIS A 429 18.33 -14.57 -1.21
C HIS A 429 17.02 -15.21 -1.63
N ALA A 430 17.09 -16.48 -2.03
CA ALA A 430 15.95 -17.35 -2.26
C ALA A 430 15.91 -18.48 -1.25
N ARG A 431 14.75 -19.10 -1.11
CA ARG A 431 14.60 -20.42 -0.49
C ARG A 431 14.85 -21.48 -1.56
N LEU A 432 15.90 -22.27 -1.44
CA LEU A 432 16.16 -23.40 -2.33
C LEU A 432 15.58 -24.69 -1.71
N GLU A 433 14.60 -25.30 -2.37
CA GLU A 433 13.99 -26.56 -1.99
C GLU A 433 14.45 -27.69 -2.90
N PHE A 434 15.15 -28.66 -2.30
CA PHE A 434 15.51 -29.90 -2.96
C PHE A 434 14.37 -30.88 -2.82
N LEU A 435 13.86 -31.39 -3.94
CA LEU A 435 12.76 -32.32 -4.00
C LEU A 435 13.22 -33.70 -4.46
N THR A 436 12.57 -34.73 -3.96
CA THR A 436 12.75 -36.10 -4.41
C THR A 436 11.42 -36.67 -4.86
N VAL A 437 11.39 -37.26 -6.06
CA VAL A 437 10.20 -37.92 -6.59
C VAL A 437 10.38 -39.43 -6.46
N HIS A 438 9.60 -40.04 -5.58
CA HIS A 438 9.64 -41.48 -5.30
C HIS A 438 8.99 -42.30 -6.43
N ALA A 439 9.25 -43.61 -6.43
CA ALA A 439 8.70 -44.53 -7.43
C ALA A 439 7.17 -44.67 -7.38
N ASP A 440 6.56 -44.36 -6.23
CA ASP A 440 5.10 -44.28 -6.05
C ASP A 440 4.50 -42.96 -6.56
N GLY A 441 5.32 -42.09 -7.16
CA GLY A 441 4.94 -40.76 -7.62
C GLY A 441 4.83 -39.73 -6.50
N SER A 442 5.03 -40.09 -5.23
CA SER A 442 5.02 -39.11 -4.13
C SER A 442 6.24 -38.19 -4.22
N VAL A 443 6.02 -36.90 -3.98
CA VAL A 443 7.09 -35.89 -3.96
C VAL A 443 7.35 -35.52 -2.51
N ARG A 444 8.62 -35.51 -2.08
CA ARG A 444 9.03 -35.12 -0.73
C ARG A 444 10.14 -34.09 -0.79
N THR A 445 10.09 -33.13 0.12
CA THR A 445 11.19 -32.18 0.32
C THR A 445 12.36 -32.88 1.02
N LEU A 446 13.49 -32.99 0.33
CA LEU A 446 14.73 -33.55 0.86
C LEU A 446 15.37 -32.58 1.86
N ARG A 447 15.44 -31.30 1.49
CA ARG A 447 16.07 -30.24 2.28
C ARG A 447 15.62 -28.87 1.77
N SER A 448 15.53 -27.92 2.69
CA SER A 448 15.39 -26.50 2.35
C SER A 448 16.61 -25.73 2.86
N VAL A 449 17.18 -24.88 2.01
CA VAL A 449 18.38 -24.09 2.30
C VAL A 449 18.15 -22.64 1.89
N ARG A 450 18.70 -21.69 2.65
CA ARG A 450 18.76 -20.28 2.25
C ARG A 450 19.88 -20.09 1.21
N ALA A 451 19.54 -19.83 -0.04
CA ALA A 451 20.51 -19.57 -1.09
C ALA A 451 20.75 -18.06 -1.21
N LEU A 452 21.93 -17.59 -0.80
CA LEU A 452 22.31 -16.18 -0.86
C LEU A 452 22.69 -15.77 -2.29
N VAL A 453 22.27 -14.56 -2.69
CA VAL A 453 22.63 -13.95 -3.97
C VAL A 453 23.73 -12.92 -3.71
N ARG A 454 24.73 -12.83 -4.61
CA ARG A 454 25.77 -11.80 -4.50
C ARG A 454 25.14 -10.41 -4.67
N GLU A 455 25.69 -9.41 -3.97
CA GLU A 455 25.14 -8.05 -4.02
C GLU A 455 25.18 -7.46 -5.44
N ASP A 456 26.24 -7.74 -6.20
CA ASP A 456 26.38 -7.26 -7.58
C ASP A 456 25.38 -7.93 -8.53
N ASP A 457 25.14 -9.23 -8.36
CA ASP A 457 24.14 -9.98 -9.12
C ASP A 457 22.74 -9.46 -8.81
N ALA A 458 22.40 -9.25 -7.54
CA ALA A 458 21.13 -8.66 -7.14
C ALA A 458 20.91 -7.26 -7.77
N LYS A 459 21.95 -6.41 -7.82
CA LYS A 459 21.88 -5.11 -8.51
C LYS A 459 21.70 -5.26 -10.01
N ALA A 460 22.33 -6.25 -10.64
CA ALA A 460 22.19 -6.54 -12.07
C ALA A 460 20.77 -7.04 -12.39
N TYR A 461 20.29 -8.05 -11.68
CA TYR A 461 18.94 -8.60 -11.80
C TYR A 461 17.87 -7.54 -11.61
N ARG A 462 18.02 -6.67 -10.60
CA ARG A 462 17.09 -5.56 -10.38
C ARG A 462 17.02 -4.61 -11.57
N ARG A 463 18.17 -4.23 -12.13
CA ARG A 463 18.22 -3.30 -13.28
C ARG A 463 17.57 -3.91 -14.50
N TRP A 464 17.91 -5.16 -14.80
CA TRP A 464 17.36 -5.90 -15.94
C TRP A 464 15.85 -6.11 -15.81
N ALA A 465 15.39 -6.64 -14.68
CA ALA A 465 13.97 -6.89 -14.46
C ALA A 465 13.13 -5.61 -14.50
N LEU A 466 13.65 -4.49 -13.97
CA LEU A 466 12.98 -3.19 -14.09
C LEU A 466 12.88 -2.70 -15.53
N ALA A 467 13.93 -2.90 -16.33
CA ALA A 467 13.91 -2.50 -17.74
C ALA A 467 12.91 -3.35 -18.52
N ALA A 468 12.93 -4.68 -18.36
CA ALA A 468 12.00 -5.60 -19.00
C ALA A 468 10.54 -5.33 -18.58
N LEU A 469 10.28 -5.11 -17.28
CA LEU A 469 8.93 -4.77 -16.80
C LEU A 469 8.46 -3.41 -17.30
N ALA A 470 9.35 -2.43 -17.45
CA ALA A 470 8.97 -1.13 -17.99
C ALA A 470 8.55 -1.19 -19.47
N GLU A 471 9.08 -2.14 -20.23
CA GLU A 471 8.66 -2.42 -21.61
C GLU A 471 7.36 -3.25 -21.64
N LEU A 472 7.29 -4.32 -20.84
CA LEU A 472 6.16 -5.26 -20.81
C LEU A 472 4.90 -4.65 -20.20
N ALA A 473 5.05 -3.96 -19.07
CA ALA A 473 3.99 -3.34 -18.28
C ALA A 473 4.41 -1.92 -17.84
N PRO A 474 4.43 -0.93 -18.76
CA PRO A 474 4.86 0.43 -18.45
C PRO A 474 4.15 1.05 -17.24
N ASP A 475 2.92 0.61 -16.99
CA ASP A 475 2.19 0.89 -15.76
C ASP A 475 2.06 -0.38 -14.89
N PRO A 476 2.55 -0.38 -13.63
CA PRO A 476 2.44 -1.52 -12.71
C PRO A 476 1.01 -2.00 -12.51
N GLU A 477 -0.01 -1.16 -12.69
CA GLU A 477 -1.40 -1.61 -12.57
C GLU A 477 -1.86 -2.49 -13.73
N ASP A 478 -1.22 -2.42 -14.90
CA ASP A 478 -1.50 -3.30 -16.04
C ASP A 478 -0.87 -4.69 -15.84
N LEU A 479 0.06 -4.82 -14.88
CA LEU A 479 0.66 -6.10 -14.49
C LEU A 479 -0.39 -7.11 -14.03
N ALA A 480 -1.38 -6.69 -13.24
CA ALA A 480 -2.42 -7.59 -12.73
C ALA A 480 -3.33 -8.12 -13.85
N ASP A 481 -3.52 -7.35 -14.92
CA ASP A 481 -4.20 -7.81 -16.11
C ASP A 481 -3.31 -8.82 -16.84
N LEU A 482 -2.07 -8.45 -17.21
CA LEU A 482 -1.13 -9.33 -17.91
C LEU A 482 -0.95 -10.69 -17.23
N MET A 483 -0.73 -10.72 -15.91
CA MET A 483 -0.57 -11.96 -15.15
C MET A 483 -1.83 -12.84 -15.15
N ALA A 484 -3.03 -12.26 -15.31
CA ALA A 484 -4.26 -13.04 -15.46
C ALA A 484 -4.39 -13.67 -16.85
N TRP A 485 -3.88 -12.99 -17.89
CA TRP A 485 -3.82 -13.55 -19.25
C TRP A 485 -2.81 -14.70 -19.34
N ASP A 486 -1.63 -14.57 -18.71
CA ASP A 486 -0.61 -15.64 -18.72
C ASP A 486 -1.13 -16.96 -18.11
N GLU A 487 -1.95 -16.88 -17.05
CA GLU A 487 -2.62 -18.05 -16.44
C GLU A 487 -3.68 -18.69 -17.37
N GLU A 488 -4.44 -17.89 -18.13
CA GLU A 488 -5.45 -18.41 -19.05
C GLU A 488 -4.81 -19.10 -20.27
N VAL A 489 -3.73 -18.51 -20.82
CA VAL A 489 -2.98 -19.09 -21.95
C VAL A 489 -2.30 -20.40 -21.56
N SER A 490 -1.70 -20.47 -20.37
CA SER A 490 -1.06 -21.70 -19.87
C SER A 490 -2.06 -22.81 -19.53
N ALA A 491 -3.30 -22.47 -19.13
CA ALA A 491 -4.38 -23.43 -18.97
C ALA A 491 -4.87 -23.98 -20.33
N ASP A 492 -4.99 -23.14 -21.35
CA ASP A 492 -5.43 -23.56 -22.69
C ASP A 492 -4.38 -24.41 -23.42
N GLU A 493 -3.08 -24.10 -23.34
CA GLU A 493 -2.00 -24.91 -23.93
C GLU A 493 -1.91 -26.32 -23.33
N SER A 494 -2.25 -26.48 -22.05
CA SER A 494 -2.31 -27.80 -21.41
C SER A 494 -3.47 -28.67 -21.91
N SER A 495 -4.44 -28.07 -22.61
CA SER A 495 -5.60 -28.75 -23.19
C SER A 495 -5.43 -29.13 -24.68
N GLU A 496 -4.46 -28.55 -25.39
CA GLU A 496 -4.25 -28.77 -26.83
C GLU A 496 -3.38 -30.00 -27.18
N ALA A 497 -3.03 -30.85 -26.21
CA ALA A 497 -2.24 -32.07 -26.42
C ALA A 497 -3.05 -33.31 -26.89
N ASP A 498 -4.13 -33.13 -27.66
CA ASP A 498 -4.82 -34.22 -28.37
C ASP A 498 -5.31 -33.74 -29.75
N GLY A 499 -4.76 -34.30 -30.84
CA GLY A 499 -5.10 -33.92 -32.23
C GLY A 499 -6.28 -34.71 -32.82
N PRO A 500 -6.53 -34.62 -34.15
CA PRO A 500 -6.94 -33.46 -34.94
C PRO A 500 -8.49 -33.34 -35.06
N LYS A 501 -8.96 -32.11 -35.29
CA LYS A 501 -10.37 -31.75 -35.55
C LYS A 501 -10.95 -32.52 -36.76
N VAL A 502 -11.96 -33.34 -36.51
CA VAL A 502 -12.96 -33.76 -37.51
C VAL A 502 -14.20 -32.89 -37.33
N THR A 503 -14.54 -32.16 -38.39
CA THR A 503 -15.81 -31.47 -38.55
C THR A 503 -16.94 -32.48 -38.75
N ASP A 504 -17.97 -32.47 -37.91
CA ASP A 504 -19.32 -32.81 -38.37
C ASP A 504 -20.41 -32.07 -37.58
N GLN A 505 -21.41 -31.61 -38.33
CA GLN A 505 -22.62 -30.97 -37.84
C GLN A 505 -23.63 -32.04 -37.41
N GLY A 506 -24.26 -31.86 -36.23
CA GLY A 506 -25.35 -32.73 -35.80
C GLY A 506 -26.20 -32.08 -34.73
N VAL A 507 -27.42 -31.71 -35.10
CA VAL A 507 -28.48 -31.13 -34.26
C VAL A 507 -29.19 -32.23 -33.47
N GLY A 508 -29.46 -32.00 -32.17
CA GLY A 508 -30.53 -32.67 -31.41
C GLY A 508 -30.21 -32.97 -29.94
N PRO A 509 -31.21 -32.98 -29.03
CA PRO A 509 -31.12 -32.31 -27.72
C PRO A 509 -31.15 -33.27 -26.50
N ASP A 510 -31.10 -32.65 -25.31
CA ASP A 510 -31.29 -33.19 -23.94
C ASP A 510 -30.02 -33.38 -23.10
N GLY A 511 -29.90 -32.56 -22.05
CA GLY A 511 -28.86 -32.67 -21.03
C GLY A 511 -28.81 -31.44 -20.13
N ALA A 512 -29.44 -31.53 -18.95
CA ALA A 512 -29.69 -30.48 -17.98
C ALA A 512 -28.44 -29.75 -17.42
N PRO A 513 -28.52 -28.43 -17.13
CA PRO A 513 -27.59 -27.75 -16.24
C PRO A 513 -28.09 -27.78 -14.78
N SER A 514 -27.15 -27.93 -13.84
CA SER A 514 -27.33 -27.70 -12.39
C SER A 514 -26.41 -26.54 -11.94
N PRO A 515 -26.60 -25.93 -10.77
CA PRO A 515 -27.56 -24.85 -10.53
C PRO A 515 -26.86 -23.52 -10.20
N GLU A 516 -27.43 -22.43 -10.69
CA GLU A 516 -27.13 -21.07 -10.24
C GLU A 516 -27.63 -20.89 -8.79
N PRO A 517 -26.96 -20.07 -7.95
CA PRO A 517 -27.46 -19.77 -6.62
C PRO A 517 -28.74 -18.93 -6.72
N GLU A 518 -29.83 -19.50 -6.21
CA GLU A 518 -31.18 -18.95 -6.25
C GLU A 518 -31.25 -17.52 -5.69
N ALA A 519 -31.57 -16.59 -6.58
CA ALA A 519 -32.14 -15.30 -6.21
C ALA A 519 -33.52 -15.55 -5.55
N SER A 520 -33.58 -15.40 -4.24
CA SER A 520 -34.85 -15.47 -3.50
C SER A 520 -35.75 -14.32 -3.94
N SER A 521 -36.75 -14.63 -4.76
CA SER A 521 -37.89 -13.77 -5.01
C SER A 521 -38.92 -13.97 -3.90
N SER A 522 -39.05 -12.97 -3.02
CA SER A 522 -40.24 -12.82 -2.17
C SER A 522 -41.02 -11.58 -2.62
N GLY A 523 -42.33 -11.75 -2.77
CA GLY A 523 -43.20 -10.84 -3.51
C GLY A 523 -43.73 -9.62 -2.73
N ARG A 524 -44.03 -8.59 -3.52
CA ARG A 524 -45.00 -7.48 -3.33
C ARG A 524 -44.89 -6.58 -2.09
N ARG A 525 -44.21 -5.44 -2.34
CA ARG A 525 -44.46 -4.04 -1.94
C ARG A 525 -44.87 -3.72 -0.50
N ALA A 526 -43.96 -3.02 0.17
CA ALA A 526 -44.25 -1.70 0.74
C ALA A 526 -43.24 -0.70 0.16
N THR A 527 -43.72 0.29 -0.59
CA THR A 527 -42.94 1.38 -1.21
C THR A 527 -42.63 2.45 -0.17
N GLY A 528 -41.74 2.14 0.78
CA GLY A 528 -41.38 3.04 1.88
C GLY A 528 -39.95 3.58 1.87
N GLY A 529 -38.99 2.92 1.21
CA GLY A 529 -37.55 3.24 1.34
C GLY A 529 -36.85 3.85 0.11
N SER A 530 -37.42 3.74 -1.08
CA SER A 530 -36.85 4.34 -2.30
C SER A 530 -37.13 5.84 -2.38
N LEU A 531 -36.23 6.63 -2.97
CA LEU A 531 -36.58 7.99 -3.39
C LEU A 531 -37.92 7.95 -4.16
N PRO A 532 -38.92 8.79 -3.81
CA PRO A 532 -40.23 8.74 -4.43
C PRO A 532 -40.06 8.88 -5.95
N PRO A 533 -40.83 8.16 -6.79
CA PRO A 533 -40.69 8.24 -8.24
C PRO A 533 -40.85 9.67 -8.77
N GLU A 534 -41.59 10.52 -8.06
CA GLU A 534 -41.73 11.95 -8.32
C GLU A 534 -40.45 12.75 -7.98
N LEU A 535 -39.80 12.46 -6.86
CA LEU A 535 -38.53 13.09 -6.47
C LEU A 535 -37.39 12.61 -7.37
N LEU A 536 -37.31 11.31 -7.69
CA LEU A 536 -36.39 10.77 -8.69
C LEU A 536 -36.65 11.37 -10.07
N GLY A 537 -37.91 11.53 -10.46
CA GLY A 537 -38.28 12.21 -11.70
C GLY A 537 -37.82 13.67 -11.70
N LYS A 538 -37.96 14.37 -10.57
CA LYS A 538 -37.53 15.76 -10.40
C LYS A 538 -36.01 15.89 -10.42
N VAL A 539 -35.29 15.03 -9.69
CA VAL A 539 -33.83 14.91 -9.73
C VAL A 539 -33.36 14.61 -11.15
N LYS A 540 -33.88 13.57 -11.81
CA LYS A 540 -33.55 13.26 -13.22
C LYS A 540 -33.85 14.42 -14.18
N SER A 541 -34.93 15.16 -13.95
CA SER A 541 -35.26 16.34 -14.77
C SER A 541 -34.27 17.49 -14.57
N LEU A 542 -33.79 17.69 -13.34
CA LEU A 542 -32.78 18.68 -13.00
C LEU A 542 -31.42 18.29 -13.58
N LEU A 543 -31.05 17.01 -13.47
CA LEU A 543 -29.84 16.46 -14.09
C LEU A 543 -29.89 16.62 -15.61
N ARG A 544 -31.00 16.27 -16.27
CA ARG A 544 -31.16 16.44 -17.72
C ARG A 544 -31.11 17.89 -18.17
N LYS A 545 -31.59 18.83 -17.34
CA LYS A 545 -31.47 20.27 -17.62
C LYS A 545 -30.05 20.77 -17.47
N ALA A 546 -29.28 20.18 -16.56
CA ALA A 546 -27.87 20.50 -16.39
C ALA A 546 -26.99 19.92 -17.50
N GLU A 547 -27.36 18.77 -18.08
CA GLU A 547 -26.64 18.13 -19.19
C GLU A 547 -26.99 18.71 -20.58
N ASN A 548 -27.90 19.69 -20.65
CA ASN A 548 -28.31 20.29 -21.92
C ASN A 548 -27.23 21.25 -22.44
N GLU A 549 -26.73 21.03 -23.66
CA GLU A 549 -25.73 21.89 -24.33
C GLU A 549 -26.17 23.36 -24.46
N ALA A 550 -27.48 23.64 -24.41
CA ALA A 550 -28.03 24.99 -24.45
C ALA A 550 -28.08 25.69 -23.08
N ALA A 551 -27.81 24.99 -21.97
CA ALA A 551 -27.78 25.59 -20.64
C ALA A 551 -26.47 26.36 -20.44
N THR A 552 -26.55 27.56 -19.87
CA THR A 552 -25.33 28.27 -19.47
C THR A 552 -24.64 27.54 -18.34
N GLU A 553 -23.32 27.74 -18.21
CA GLU A 553 -22.53 27.10 -17.15
C GLU A 553 -23.08 27.43 -15.74
N GLU A 554 -23.69 28.61 -15.54
CA GLU A 554 -24.33 29.01 -14.28
C GLU A 554 -25.68 28.32 -14.05
N GLU A 555 -26.48 28.13 -15.09
CA GLU A 555 -27.79 27.45 -15.00
C GLU A 555 -27.63 25.94 -14.79
N ALA A 556 -26.68 25.31 -15.49
CA ALA A 556 -26.35 23.90 -15.28
C ALA A 556 -25.94 23.64 -13.83
N ARG A 557 -25.04 24.49 -13.30
CA ARG A 557 -24.62 24.50 -11.89
C ARG A 557 -25.80 24.63 -10.93
N ALA A 558 -26.78 25.50 -11.23
CA ALA A 558 -27.94 25.73 -10.38
C ALA A 558 -28.92 24.53 -10.37
N TYR A 559 -29.11 23.85 -11.50
CA TYR A 559 -30.00 22.68 -11.57
C TYR A 559 -29.42 21.47 -10.82
N LEU A 560 -28.13 21.19 -11.00
CA LEU A 560 -27.45 20.13 -10.26
C LEU A 560 -27.43 20.43 -8.76
N ALA A 561 -27.27 21.69 -8.35
CA ALA A 561 -27.37 22.10 -6.95
C ALA A 561 -28.67 21.75 -6.28
N LYS A 562 -29.76 22.04 -6.99
CA LYS A 562 -31.07 21.70 -6.47
C LYS A 562 -31.27 20.20 -6.37
N ALA A 563 -30.68 19.41 -7.27
CA ALA A 563 -30.73 17.95 -7.20
C ALA A 563 -29.99 17.40 -5.97
N THR A 564 -28.75 17.83 -5.70
CA THR A 564 -27.94 17.36 -4.57
C THR A 564 -28.54 17.77 -3.22
N GLU A 565 -29.01 19.02 -3.11
CA GLU A 565 -29.69 19.54 -1.92
C GLU A 565 -30.96 18.73 -1.63
N LEU A 566 -31.78 18.45 -2.65
CA LEU A 566 -32.99 17.64 -2.51
C LEU A 566 -32.69 16.22 -2.06
N MET A 567 -31.63 15.60 -2.59
CA MET A 567 -31.21 14.25 -2.17
C MET A 567 -30.69 14.23 -0.72
N ALA A 568 -29.88 15.23 -0.33
CA ALA A 568 -29.35 15.34 1.04
C ALA A 568 -30.47 15.61 2.05
N LYS A 569 -31.37 16.55 1.76
CA LYS A 569 -32.53 16.87 2.61
C LYS A 569 -33.45 15.66 2.76
N TYR A 570 -33.79 15.00 1.65
CA TYR A 570 -34.63 13.80 1.69
C TYR A 570 -34.01 12.66 2.52
N GLY A 571 -32.70 12.42 2.37
CA GLY A 571 -32.01 11.38 3.15
C GLY A 571 -32.07 11.63 4.66
N ILE A 572 -31.94 12.90 5.08
CA ILE A 572 -32.06 13.29 6.49
C ILE A 572 -33.52 13.20 6.97
N GLU A 573 -34.48 13.65 6.17
CA GLU A 573 -35.91 13.54 6.49
C GLU A 573 -36.35 12.07 6.65
N GLN A 574 -35.93 11.17 5.76
CA GLN A 574 -36.19 9.74 5.92
C GLN A 574 -35.52 9.16 7.16
N ALA A 575 -34.26 9.53 7.43
CA ALA A 575 -33.58 9.11 8.64
C ALA A 575 -34.34 9.49 9.92
N MET A 576 -35.01 10.65 9.91
CA MET A 576 -35.83 11.13 11.02
C MET A 576 -37.21 10.46 11.11
N LEU A 577 -37.71 9.87 10.01
CA LEU A 577 -39.01 9.19 9.95
C LEU A 577 -38.91 7.68 10.24
N ASP A 578 -37.74 7.07 10.05
CA ASP A 578 -37.51 5.63 10.24
C ASP A 578 -37.40 5.25 11.74
N ASP A 579 -38.15 4.22 12.16
CA ASP A 579 -38.01 3.59 13.47
C ASP A 579 -36.84 2.58 13.46
N LEU A 580 -35.85 2.79 14.34
CA LEU A 580 -34.64 1.97 14.47
C LEU A 580 -34.92 0.57 15.02
N ALA A 581 -36.09 0.32 15.63
CA ALA A 581 -36.49 -1.00 16.11
C ALA A 581 -36.86 -1.96 14.97
N THR A 582 -37.17 -1.44 13.76
CA THR A 582 -37.40 -2.22 12.54
C THR A 582 -36.88 -1.41 11.36
N PRO A 583 -35.54 -1.35 11.17
CA PRO A 583 -34.94 -0.48 10.17
C PRO A 583 -35.37 -0.94 8.77
N THR A 584 -36.41 -0.30 8.26
CA THR A 584 -36.89 -0.49 6.89
C THR A 584 -35.89 0.21 5.97
N GLY A 585 -35.38 -0.49 4.95
CA GLY A 585 -34.49 0.12 3.95
C GLY A 585 -32.98 0.04 4.20
N LEU A 586 -32.51 -0.76 5.18
CA LEU A 586 -31.10 -1.17 5.20
C LEU A 586 -30.82 -2.10 4.01
N LEU A 587 -29.87 -1.73 3.16
CA LEU A 587 -29.53 -2.49 1.95
C LEU A 587 -28.02 -2.75 1.88
N ASP A 588 -27.67 -3.92 1.37
CA ASP A 588 -26.35 -4.24 0.88
C ASP A 588 -26.43 -4.44 -0.66
N LYS A 589 -25.66 -3.63 -1.42
CA LYS A 589 -25.74 -3.58 -2.89
C LYS A 589 -24.35 -3.67 -3.51
N VAL A 590 -24.17 -4.60 -4.43
CA VAL A 590 -22.95 -4.73 -5.23
C VAL A 590 -23.10 -3.90 -6.51
N VAL A 591 -22.15 -3.01 -6.75
CA VAL A 591 -22.05 -2.21 -7.97
C VAL A 591 -20.83 -2.67 -8.75
N GLU A 592 -21.04 -3.04 -10.02
CA GLU A 592 -19.96 -3.36 -10.96
C GLU A 592 -19.46 -2.11 -11.67
N VAL A 593 -18.15 -1.99 -11.74
CA VAL A 593 -17.41 -0.87 -12.30
C VAL A 593 -16.59 -1.37 -13.47
N HIS A 594 -16.87 -0.87 -14.67
CA HIS A 594 -16.21 -1.32 -15.89
C HIS A 594 -15.02 -0.42 -16.28
N PRO A 595 -14.06 -0.96 -17.05
CA PRO A 595 -13.00 -0.16 -17.69
C PRO A 595 -13.53 0.98 -18.57
N PRO A 596 -12.74 2.04 -18.83
CA PRO A 596 -11.35 2.25 -18.40
C PRO A 596 -11.24 2.76 -16.95
N TYR A 597 -10.04 2.65 -16.36
CA TYR A 597 -9.74 3.19 -15.02
C TYR A 597 -10.62 2.62 -13.88
N ALA A 598 -10.89 1.31 -13.91
CA ALA A 598 -11.79 0.66 -12.96
C ALA A 598 -11.41 0.91 -11.49
N LYS A 599 -10.11 1.03 -11.17
CA LYS A 599 -9.62 1.34 -9.81
C LYS A 599 -10.00 2.75 -9.36
N GLU A 600 -9.80 3.76 -10.21
CA GLU A 600 -10.19 5.15 -9.95
C GLU A 600 -11.71 5.28 -9.86
N MET A 601 -12.45 4.56 -10.70
CA MET A 601 -13.91 4.52 -10.66
C MET A 601 -14.45 3.87 -9.38
N ARG A 602 -13.89 2.74 -8.96
CA ARG A 602 -14.22 2.10 -7.66
C ARG A 602 -13.96 3.06 -6.50
N ARG A 603 -12.86 3.81 -6.56
CA ARG A 603 -12.54 4.83 -5.56
C ARG A 603 -13.55 5.97 -5.55
N LEU A 604 -13.85 6.54 -6.72
CA LEU A 604 -14.84 7.61 -6.84
C LEU A 604 -16.16 7.17 -6.18
N LEU A 605 -16.65 5.97 -6.51
CA LEU A 605 -17.85 5.40 -5.91
C LEU A 605 -17.71 5.23 -4.39
N SER A 606 -16.61 4.62 -3.91
CA SER A 606 -16.37 4.39 -2.49
C SER A 606 -16.31 5.70 -1.68
N TRP A 607 -15.72 6.75 -2.25
CA TRP A 607 -15.55 8.03 -1.56
C TRP A 607 -16.84 8.86 -1.57
N ILE A 608 -17.60 8.83 -2.66
CA ILE A 608 -18.96 9.37 -2.71
C ILE A 608 -19.83 8.65 -1.67
N ALA A 609 -19.82 7.31 -1.66
CA ALA A 609 -20.60 6.51 -0.72
C ALA A 609 -20.25 6.86 0.74
N GLY A 610 -18.96 6.97 1.07
CA GLY A 610 -18.51 7.41 2.39
C GLY A 610 -18.99 8.82 2.75
N ALA A 611 -18.98 9.76 1.80
CA ALA A 611 -19.52 11.10 2.01
C ALA A 611 -21.05 11.10 2.20
N MET A 612 -21.75 10.14 1.59
CA MET A 612 -23.20 9.94 1.70
C MET A 612 -23.61 9.04 2.88
N ARG A 613 -22.73 8.84 3.88
CA ARG A 613 -22.97 8.01 5.09
C ARG A 613 -23.12 6.50 4.83
N CYS A 614 -22.71 6.02 3.67
CA CYS A 614 -22.60 4.59 3.39
C CYS A 614 -21.21 4.07 3.76
N ARG A 615 -21.10 2.76 3.98
CA ARG A 615 -19.83 2.02 4.03
C ARG A 615 -19.62 1.27 2.73
N SER A 616 -18.37 1.20 2.29
CA SER A 616 -17.98 0.46 1.09
C SER A 616 -16.93 -0.59 1.43
N VAL A 617 -17.05 -1.74 0.78
CA VAL A 617 -16.10 -2.85 0.84
C VAL A 617 -15.69 -3.22 -0.57
N TYR A 618 -14.40 -3.44 -0.80
CA TYR A 618 -13.91 -4.10 -2.00
C TYR A 618 -13.89 -5.61 -1.72
N PRO A 619 -14.78 -6.41 -2.32
CA PRO A 619 -14.78 -7.85 -2.07
C PRO A 619 -13.47 -8.46 -2.61
N GLY A 620 -12.87 -9.36 -1.84
CA GLY A 620 -11.65 -10.08 -2.25
C GLY A 620 -11.90 -11.07 -3.38
N GLY A 621 -10.82 -11.54 -4.02
CA GLY A 621 -10.84 -12.52 -5.11
C GLY A 621 -10.78 -11.89 -6.51
N LYS A 622 -10.07 -12.55 -7.44
CA LYS A 622 -9.86 -12.11 -8.84
C LYS A 622 -11.18 -11.74 -9.55
N ALA A 623 -12.24 -12.54 -9.37
CA ALA A 623 -13.56 -12.32 -9.96
C ALA A 623 -14.30 -11.07 -9.45
N ASN A 624 -13.88 -10.50 -8.31
CA ASN A 624 -14.54 -9.35 -7.69
C ASN A 624 -13.77 -8.03 -7.88
N ARG A 625 -12.70 -8.01 -8.68
CA ARG A 625 -11.84 -6.83 -8.90
C ARG A 625 -12.57 -5.59 -9.42
N LEU A 626 -13.71 -5.81 -10.09
CA LEU A 626 -14.57 -4.76 -10.66
C LEU A 626 -15.74 -4.37 -9.73
N ARG A 627 -15.86 -4.96 -8.54
CA ARG A 627 -17.02 -4.81 -7.68
C ARG A 627 -16.74 -3.89 -6.49
N VAL A 628 -17.74 -3.08 -6.14
CA VAL A 628 -17.80 -2.35 -4.86
C VAL A 628 -19.08 -2.76 -4.17
N HIS A 629 -18.97 -3.27 -2.94
CA HIS A 629 -20.11 -3.63 -2.12
C HIS A 629 -20.43 -2.46 -1.19
N LEU A 630 -21.60 -1.85 -1.37
CA LEU A 630 -22.09 -0.74 -0.57
C LEU A 630 -23.04 -1.23 0.52
N PHE A 631 -22.87 -0.72 1.73
CA PHE A 631 -23.73 -0.93 2.89
C PHE A 631 -24.25 0.42 3.34
N GLY A 632 -25.56 0.54 3.47
CA GLY A 632 -26.17 1.79 3.86
C GLY A 632 -27.68 1.72 3.77
N PHE A 633 -28.32 2.85 3.96
CA PHE A 633 -29.75 2.95 3.76
C PHE A 633 -30.08 3.26 2.30
N GLU A 634 -31.22 2.78 1.83
CA GLU A 634 -31.63 2.87 0.42
C GLU A 634 -31.52 4.29 -0.18
N PRO A 635 -31.97 5.37 0.50
CA PRO A 635 -31.84 6.72 -0.05
C PRO A 635 -30.39 7.17 -0.26
N ASP A 636 -29.51 6.79 0.67
CA ASP A 636 -28.09 7.15 0.64
C ASP A 636 -27.33 6.37 -0.44
N ILE A 637 -27.66 5.10 -0.64
CA ILE A 637 -27.12 4.28 -1.75
C ILE A 637 -27.59 4.84 -3.09
N GLN A 638 -28.89 5.13 -3.25
CA GLN A 638 -29.42 5.65 -4.52
C GLN A 638 -28.81 7.01 -4.88
N ALA A 639 -28.65 7.91 -3.90
CA ALA A 639 -28.01 9.21 -4.11
C ALA A 639 -26.52 9.05 -4.47
N SER A 640 -25.82 8.06 -3.89
CA SER A 640 -24.44 7.72 -4.25
C SER A 640 -24.32 7.24 -5.70
N GLU A 641 -25.25 6.40 -6.17
CA GLU A 641 -25.25 5.90 -7.55
C GLU A 641 -25.50 7.02 -8.57
N VAL A 642 -26.43 7.92 -8.27
CA VAL A 642 -26.73 9.08 -9.13
C VAL A 642 -25.51 10.00 -9.25
N LEU A 643 -24.88 10.35 -8.12
CA LEU A 643 -23.67 11.17 -8.11
C LEU A 643 -22.51 10.48 -8.82
N PHE A 644 -22.33 9.18 -8.60
CA PHE A 644 -21.28 8.41 -9.26
C PHE A 644 -21.44 8.39 -10.78
N ALA A 645 -22.66 8.19 -11.29
CA ALA A 645 -22.91 8.17 -12.73
C ALA A 645 -22.50 9.49 -13.41
N SER A 646 -22.84 10.64 -12.80
CA SER A 646 -22.48 11.96 -13.33
C SER A 646 -20.99 12.25 -13.19
N LEU A 647 -20.43 12.09 -11.99
CA LEU A 647 -19.03 12.45 -11.70
C LEU A 647 -18.04 11.55 -12.44
N ARG A 648 -18.40 10.30 -12.72
CA ARG A 648 -17.59 9.41 -13.55
C ARG A 648 -17.39 9.98 -14.96
N LEU A 649 -18.45 10.49 -15.60
CA LEU A 649 -18.37 11.04 -16.95
C LEU A 649 -17.51 12.31 -16.96
N GLN A 650 -17.74 13.21 -16.01
CA GLN A 650 -16.94 14.43 -15.85
C GLN A 650 -15.46 14.12 -15.60
N MET A 651 -15.17 13.09 -14.80
CA MET A 651 -13.80 12.68 -14.49
C MET A 651 -13.08 12.13 -15.72
N LEU A 652 -13.75 11.31 -16.56
CA LEU A 652 -13.14 10.77 -17.78
C LEU A 652 -12.81 11.88 -18.78
N ASP A 653 -13.78 12.76 -19.08
CA ASP A 653 -13.56 13.88 -20.00
C ASP A 653 -12.51 14.87 -19.47
N GLY A 654 -12.60 15.21 -18.19
CA GLY A 654 -11.67 16.14 -17.54
C GLY A 654 -10.23 15.63 -17.55
N ALA A 655 -10.02 14.32 -17.30
CA ALA A 655 -8.70 13.71 -17.35
C ALA A 655 -8.11 13.77 -18.77
N ASP A 656 -8.90 13.46 -19.80
CA ASP A 656 -8.48 13.54 -21.20
C ASP A 656 -8.13 14.97 -21.62
N ARG A 657 -8.92 15.95 -21.20
CA ARG A 657 -8.65 17.37 -21.48
C ARG A 657 -7.40 17.86 -20.76
N ALA A 658 -7.22 17.48 -19.50
CA ALA A 658 -6.07 17.90 -18.71
C ALA A 658 -4.77 17.30 -19.24
N ASP A 659 -4.78 16.01 -19.61
CA ASP A 659 -3.65 15.34 -20.24
C ASP A 659 -3.17 16.06 -21.50
N ARG A 660 -4.09 16.44 -22.40
CA ARG A 660 -3.76 17.15 -23.63
C ARG A 660 -3.19 18.55 -23.38
N ARG A 661 -3.58 19.22 -22.29
CA ARG A 661 -3.31 20.65 -22.06
C ARG A 661 -2.16 20.93 -21.10
N TYR A 662 -2.00 20.09 -20.08
CA TYR A 662 -1.17 20.39 -18.92
C TYR A 662 -0.12 19.32 -18.61
N ARG A 663 -0.15 18.16 -19.28
CA ARG A 663 0.85 17.12 -19.06
C ARG A 663 2.26 17.61 -19.49
N PRO A 664 3.26 17.53 -18.61
CA PRO A 664 4.66 17.75 -18.96
C PRO A 664 5.16 16.86 -20.10
N ALA A 665 6.05 17.39 -20.94
CA ALA A 665 6.71 16.62 -21.98
C ALA A 665 7.55 15.47 -21.36
N GLY A 666 7.39 14.26 -21.88
CA GLY A 666 8.08 13.06 -21.39
C GLY A 666 7.37 12.31 -20.25
N GLU A 667 6.28 12.84 -19.69
CA GLU A 667 5.45 12.10 -18.73
C GLU A 667 4.47 11.16 -19.45
N ASP A 668 4.24 9.97 -18.89
CA ASP A 668 3.24 9.03 -19.40
C ASP A 668 1.80 9.58 -19.26
N SER A 669 1.00 9.41 -20.32
CA SER A 669 -0.39 9.93 -20.37
C SER A 669 -1.27 9.27 -19.31
N ARG A 670 -1.13 7.95 -19.11
CA ARG A 670 -1.95 7.21 -18.16
C ARG A 670 -1.62 7.60 -16.71
N ALA A 671 -0.34 7.74 -16.40
CA ALA A 671 0.16 8.22 -15.11
C ALA A 671 -0.38 9.61 -14.77
N TYR A 672 -0.33 10.54 -15.72
CA TYR A 672 -0.84 11.90 -15.55
C TYR A 672 -2.35 11.90 -15.29
N LYS A 673 -3.12 11.19 -16.13
CA LYS A 673 -4.58 11.08 -16.00
C LYS A 673 -5.00 10.48 -14.66
N ARG A 674 -4.37 9.40 -14.21
CA ARG A 674 -4.68 8.77 -12.90
C ARG A 674 -4.41 9.74 -11.75
N SER A 675 -3.28 10.44 -11.77
CA SER A 675 -2.97 11.46 -10.77
C SER A 675 -4.01 12.57 -10.77
N TRP A 676 -4.40 13.07 -11.95
CA TRP A 676 -5.47 14.05 -12.11
C TRP A 676 -6.80 13.54 -11.54
N MET A 677 -7.20 12.30 -11.86
CA MET A 677 -8.44 11.69 -11.37
C MET A 677 -8.47 11.63 -9.85
N LEU A 678 -7.34 11.34 -9.19
CA LEU A 678 -7.26 11.31 -7.73
C LEU A 678 -7.46 12.69 -7.10
N GLY A 679 -6.85 13.72 -7.69
CA GLY A 679 -7.07 15.10 -7.26
C GLY A 679 -8.51 15.55 -7.45
N PHE A 680 -9.10 15.18 -8.59
CA PHE A 680 -10.51 15.42 -8.89
C PHE A 680 -11.41 14.75 -7.85
N ILE A 681 -11.24 13.43 -7.62
CA ILE A 681 -11.97 12.63 -6.63
C ILE A 681 -11.88 13.28 -5.24
N ARG A 682 -10.68 13.72 -4.83
CA ARG A 682 -10.49 14.36 -3.52
C ARG A 682 -11.30 15.64 -3.39
N GLU A 683 -11.19 16.56 -4.35
CA GLU A 683 -11.92 17.83 -4.31
C GLU A 683 -13.44 17.62 -4.34
N VAL A 684 -13.97 16.77 -5.24
CA VAL A 684 -15.42 16.56 -5.32
C VAL A 684 -15.97 15.91 -4.04
N THR A 685 -15.23 14.97 -3.45
CA THR A 685 -15.64 14.32 -2.20
C THR A 685 -15.61 15.28 -1.01
N ASP A 686 -14.58 16.11 -0.89
CA ASP A 686 -14.49 17.13 0.17
C ASP A 686 -15.68 18.12 0.07
N ARG A 687 -16.05 18.50 -1.16
CA ARG A 687 -17.20 19.37 -1.41
C ARG A 687 -18.54 18.67 -1.11
N ILE A 688 -18.68 17.37 -1.41
CA ILE A 688 -19.88 16.59 -1.04
C ILE A 688 -20.00 16.50 0.48
N ARG A 689 -18.91 16.23 1.22
CA ARG A 689 -18.92 16.22 2.68
C ARG A 689 -19.37 17.56 3.26
N ALA A 690 -18.82 18.66 2.76
CA ALA A 690 -19.24 20.00 3.19
C ALA A 690 -20.74 20.26 2.92
N ALA A 691 -21.28 19.77 1.80
CA ALA A 691 -22.71 19.88 1.49
C ALA A 691 -23.58 19.04 2.46
N GLN A 692 -23.15 17.83 2.81
CA GLN A 692 -23.83 16.99 3.80
C GLN A 692 -23.79 17.59 5.21
N GLU A 693 -22.66 18.16 5.61
CA GLU A 693 -22.51 18.88 6.89
C GLU A 693 -23.43 20.11 6.94
N ALA A 694 -23.52 20.88 5.86
CA ALA A 694 -24.42 22.02 5.77
C ALA A 694 -25.90 21.62 5.83
N ALA A 695 -26.28 20.53 5.15
CA ALA A 695 -27.64 19.98 5.20
C ALA A 695 -28.01 19.50 6.62
N ARG A 696 -27.07 18.83 7.30
CA ARG A 696 -27.23 18.43 8.70
C ARG A 696 -27.43 19.64 9.62
N ALA A 697 -26.58 20.66 9.51
CA ALA A 697 -26.70 21.88 10.30
C ALA A 697 -27.98 22.67 9.99
N ALA A 698 -28.54 22.56 8.78
CA ALA A 698 -29.84 23.13 8.46
C ALA A 698 -30.99 22.35 9.13
N ALA A 699 -30.96 21.02 9.09
CA ALA A 699 -31.96 20.16 9.72
C ALA A 699 -31.95 20.27 11.26
N GLU A 700 -30.77 20.38 11.88
CA GLU A 700 -30.63 20.63 13.33
C GLU A 700 -31.27 21.97 13.72
N ARG A 701 -31.05 23.04 12.94
CA ARG A 701 -31.70 24.35 13.16
C ARG A 701 -33.23 24.30 12.97
N GLU A 702 -33.72 23.55 11.99
CA GLU A 702 -35.16 23.34 11.78
C GLU A 702 -35.81 22.58 12.97
N GLN A 703 -35.10 21.61 13.57
CA GLN A 703 -35.54 20.93 14.78
C GLN A 703 -35.55 21.83 16.01
N GLU A 704 -34.47 22.56 16.26
CA GLU A 704 -34.38 23.51 17.39
C GLU A 704 -35.50 24.56 17.36
N ALA A 705 -35.85 25.04 16.16
CA ALA A 705 -36.97 25.96 15.96
C ALA A 705 -38.35 25.33 16.25
N THR A 706 -38.48 24.00 16.09
CA THR A 706 -39.74 23.25 16.29
C THR A 706 -39.90 22.78 17.74
N GLU A 707 -38.82 22.46 18.45
CA GLU A 707 -38.82 22.03 19.86
C GLU A 707 -39.39 23.07 20.84
N GLY A 708 -39.42 24.35 20.45
CA GLY A 708 -40.14 25.42 21.17
C GLY A 708 -41.66 25.21 21.32
N THR A 709 -42.24 24.17 20.70
CA THR A 709 -43.67 23.82 20.76
C THR A 709 -44.00 22.49 21.46
N GLY A 710 -43.06 21.87 22.17
CA GLY A 710 -43.36 20.80 23.15
C GLY A 710 -43.31 19.35 22.64
N SER A 711 -42.64 19.07 21.53
CA SER A 711 -42.34 17.69 21.10
C SER A 711 -40.90 17.32 21.46
N VAL A 712 -40.69 16.26 22.24
CA VAL A 712 -39.36 15.68 22.53
C VAL A 712 -38.96 14.80 21.33
N GLY A 713 -38.41 15.41 20.29
CA GLY A 713 -37.82 14.70 19.16
C GLY A 713 -36.40 14.19 19.48
N ARG A 714 -35.93 13.15 18.78
CA ARG A 714 -34.54 12.70 18.88
C ARG A 714 -33.66 13.61 18.01
N SER A 715 -32.52 14.07 18.53
CA SER A 715 -31.58 14.93 17.78
C SER A 715 -31.10 14.24 16.49
N VAL A 716 -31.06 14.97 15.36
CA VAL A 716 -30.53 14.50 14.07
C VAL A 716 -29.16 13.83 14.23
N ALA A 717 -28.27 14.44 15.00
CA ALA A 717 -26.92 13.94 15.27
C ALA A 717 -26.93 12.50 15.82
N LEU A 718 -27.84 12.23 16.76
CA LEU A 718 -27.96 10.94 17.43
C LEU A 718 -28.57 9.89 16.50
N VAL A 719 -29.57 10.26 15.71
CA VAL A 719 -30.19 9.37 14.70
C VAL A 719 -29.16 8.92 13.66
N LEU A 720 -28.33 9.83 13.15
CA LEU A 720 -27.28 9.51 12.18
C LEU A 720 -26.15 8.67 12.78
N ALA A 721 -25.81 8.89 14.06
CA ALA A 721 -24.85 8.07 14.78
C ALA A 721 -25.35 6.63 14.93
N ASP A 722 -26.61 6.45 15.37
CA ASP A 722 -27.24 5.13 15.50
C ASP A 722 -27.29 4.39 14.16
N ARG A 723 -27.72 5.05 13.08
CA ARG A 723 -27.72 4.47 11.73
C ARG A 723 -26.33 4.01 11.30
N SER A 724 -25.29 4.78 11.60
CA SER A 724 -23.90 4.36 11.36
C SER A 724 -23.55 3.09 12.12
N THR A 725 -23.95 2.96 13.40
CA THR A 725 -23.69 1.73 14.17
C THR A 725 -24.40 0.50 13.60
N VAL A 726 -25.63 0.66 13.08
CA VAL A 726 -26.37 -0.42 12.42
C VAL A 726 -25.67 -0.87 11.14
N VAL A 727 -25.18 0.09 10.34
CA VAL A 727 -24.41 -0.21 9.13
C VAL A 727 -23.10 -0.93 9.46
N GLU A 728 -22.36 -0.49 10.48
CA GLU A 728 -21.14 -1.18 10.94
C GLU A 728 -21.44 -2.61 11.40
N ALA A 729 -22.50 -2.82 12.20
CA ALA A 729 -22.88 -4.15 12.66
C ALA A 729 -23.19 -5.11 11.50
N ARG A 730 -23.93 -4.62 10.49
CA ARG A 730 -24.24 -5.40 9.28
C ARG A 730 -23.00 -5.70 8.44
N LEU A 731 -22.08 -4.74 8.34
CA LEU A 731 -20.80 -4.92 7.66
C LEU A 731 -19.94 -5.96 8.38
N SER A 732 -19.83 -5.89 9.71
CA SER A 732 -19.07 -6.86 10.51
C SER A 732 -19.66 -8.28 10.46
N ASP A 733 -20.99 -8.41 10.42
CA ASP A 733 -21.68 -9.69 10.22
C ASP A 733 -21.34 -10.31 8.85
N ARG A 734 -21.38 -9.50 7.78
CA ARG A 734 -21.12 -9.99 6.41
C ARG A 734 -19.64 -10.21 6.11
N TYR A 735 -18.77 -9.40 6.70
CA TYR A 735 -17.31 -9.38 6.53
C TYR A 735 -16.61 -9.37 7.90
N PRO A 736 -16.59 -10.51 8.62
CA PRO A 736 -15.98 -10.60 9.95
C PRO A 736 -14.45 -10.46 9.93
N LYS A 737 -13.84 -10.62 8.76
CA LYS A 737 -12.38 -10.50 8.53
C LYS A 737 -12.10 -9.43 7.48
N LEU A 738 -12.47 -8.18 7.77
CA LEU A 738 -12.21 -7.07 6.86
C LEU A 738 -10.82 -6.47 7.11
N GLY A 739 -9.94 -6.58 6.11
CA GLY A 739 -8.65 -5.90 6.12
C GLY A 739 -8.79 -4.38 5.89
N LYS A 740 -7.78 -3.61 6.29
CA LYS A 740 -7.70 -2.19 5.94
C LYS A 740 -7.48 -2.06 4.43
N SER A 741 -8.22 -1.17 3.77
CA SER A 741 -7.90 -0.81 2.39
C SER A 741 -6.49 -0.24 2.37
N ARG A 742 -5.66 -0.75 1.47
CA ARG A 742 -4.36 -0.15 1.22
C ARG A 742 -4.57 1.30 0.75
N PRO A 743 -3.67 2.22 1.12
CA PRO A 743 -3.57 3.52 0.48
C PRO A 743 -3.45 3.38 -1.06
N THR A 744 -3.58 4.47 -1.81
CA THR A 744 -3.53 4.43 -3.30
C THR A 744 -2.42 5.23 -3.97
N LYS A 745 -1.39 4.50 -4.39
CA LYS A 745 -0.18 5.08 -4.95
C LYS A 745 -0.49 5.72 -6.29
N PHE A 746 0.07 6.91 -6.51
CA PHE A 746 0.09 7.53 -7.82
C PHE A 746 1.36 8.34 -7.99
N LYS A 747 1.78 8.48 -9.25
CA LYS A 747 3.08 9.07 -9.59
C LYS A 747 2.99 10.21 -10.58
N GLY A 748 1.86 10.38 -11.25
CA GLY A 748 1.69 11.45 -12.21
C GLY A 748 1.63 12.82 -11.54
N THR A 749 1.87 13.87 -12.30
CA THR A 749 1.86 15.26 -11.81
C THR A 749 0.48 15.93 -11.88
N GLY A 750 -0.53 15.23 -12.43
CA GLY A 750 -1.86 15.78 -12.69
C GLY A 750 -2.73 16.13 -11.48
N TYR A 751 -2.39 15.67 -10.27
CA TYR A 751 -3.25 15.78 -9.08
C TYR A 751 -3.80 17.18 -8.82
N TRP A 752 -2.98 18.22 -8.83
CA TRP A 752 -3.46 19.57 -8.49
C TRP A 752 -4.25 20.22 -9.59
N GLN A 753 -3.97 19.88 -10.83
CA GLN A 753 -4.85 20.23 -11.93
C GLN A 753 -6.20 19.53 -11.74
N GLY A 754 -6.20 18.27 -11.30
CA GLY A 754 -7.39 17.52 -10.89
C GLY A 754 -8.16 18.18 -9.76
N ARG A 755 -7.49 18.63 -8.70
CA ARG A 755 -8.11 19.42 -7.61
C ARG A 755 -8.72 20.71 -8.14
N THR A 756 -7.99 21.42 -9.01
CA THR A 756 -8.42 22.71 -9.57
C THR A 756 -9.64 22.54 -10.46
N ASP A 757 -9.63 21.57 -11.36
CA ASP A 757 -10.75 21.24 -12.23
C ASP A 757 -11.91 20.68 -11.41
N GLY A 758 -11.61 19.91 -10.36
CA GLY A 758 -12.55 19.40 -9.36
C GLY A 758 -13.32 20.49 -8.61
N ARG A 759 -12.80 21.72 -8.50
CA ARG A 759 -13.54 22.86 -7.93
C ARG A 759 -14.68 23.32 -8.84
N HIS A 760 -14.50 23.12 -10.14
CA HIS A 760 -15.46 23.44 -11.18
C HIS A 760 -16.36 22.25 -11.52
N ALA A 761 -16.00 21.04 -11.04
CA ALA A 761 -16.84 19.86 -11.18
C ALA A 761 -18.23 20.12 -10.61
N ASP A 762 -19.23 19.58 -11.30
CA ASP A 762 -20.58 19.76 -10.86
C ASP A 762 -20.98 18.67 -9.86
N ILE A 763 -20.95 19.04 -8.59
CA ILE A 763 -21.46 18.25 -7.46
C ILE A 763 -22.79 18.80 -6.93
N GLY A 764 -23.33 19.82 -7.60
CA GLY A 764 -24.51 20.60 -7.23
C GLY A 764 -24.35 21.52 -6.00
N ARG A 765 -23.89 22.76 -6.20
CA ARG A 765 -23.71 23.78 -5.13
C ARG A 765 -24.72 24.95 -5.21
N PRO A 766 -25.34 25.41 -4.11
CA PRO A 766 -26.20 26.60 -4.09
C PRO A 766 -25.38 27.90 -4.00
N ASN A 767 -25.77 28.96 -4.72
CA ASN A 767 -25.18 30.29 -4.54
C ASN A 767 -25.80 31.00 -3.33
N ALA A 768 -24.96 31.46 -2.40
CA ALA A 768 -25.26 32.66 -1.62
C ALA A 768 -25.00 33.86 -2.54
N VAL A 769 -26.02 34.70 -2.71
CA VAL A 769 -25.96 35.92 -3.51
C VAL A 769 -24.87 36.85 -2.94
N PRO A 770 -23.93 37.38 -3.74
CA PRO A 770 -23.09 38.48 -3.30
C PRO A 770 -23.98 39.70 -3.05
N ASP A 771 -23.91 40.26 -1.85
CA ASP A 771 -24.63 41.47 -1.47
C ASP A 771 -24.14 42.64 -2.35
N MET A 772 -24.91 42.97 -3.40
CA MET A 772 -24.64 44.11 -4.28
C MET A 772 -25.06 45.45 -3.66
N SER A 773 -24.84 45.62 -2.36
CA SER A 773 -25.27 46.81 -1.61
C SER A 773 -24.08 47.64 -1.09
N ALA A 774 -22.98 47.73 -1.85
CA ALA A 774 -21.81 48.52 -1.42
C ALA A 774 -21.09 49.33 -2.52
N GLU A 775 -21.70 49.54 -3.70
CA GLU A 775 -21.10 50.39 -4.76
C GLU A 775 -22.01 51.54 -5.24
N GLN A 776 -22.91 52.02 -4.39
CA GLN A 776 -23.55 53.32 -4.60
C GLN A 776 -23.53 54.11 -3.30
N LEU A 777 -22.42 54.81 -3.05
CA LEU A 777 -22.34 56.08 -2.30
C LEU A 777 -20.87 56.48 -2.08
N VAL A 778 -20.19 56.97 -3.13
CA VAL A 778 -19.26 58.11 -3.02
C VAL A 778 -19.34 58.87 -4.35
N GLY A 779 -20.10 59.95 -4.33
CA GLY A 779 -19.83 61.14 -5.13
C GLY A 779 -19.12 62.15 -4.25
#